data_AF-A0A5B0HUZ2-F1
#
_entry.id   AF-A0A5B0HUZ2-F1
#
_cell.length_a   1.000
_cell.length_b   1.000
_cell.length_c   1.000
_cell.angle_alpha   90.00
_cell.angle_beta   90.00
_cell.angle_gamma   90.00
#
_symmetry.space_group_name_H-M   'P 1'
#
loop_
_entity.id
_entity.type
_entity.pdbx_description
1 polymer ?
#
loop_
_entity_poly.entity_id
_entity_poly.type
_entity_poly.pdbx_seq_one_letter_code
_entity_poly.pdbx_strand_id
1 'polypeptide(L)'
;MTRPPETAHTHADHGGAERRELALLPSVARLAEESPEGGPGRVRGLLLRHRGAVDPDRLRAAWEQVRDRHPWLTARVEELAPSVWVLETGGTRVAGLAATPDDDPGAALGALAEQLDPFTGDLVRIALLRGSAAGGRADSTAGGTAGSGDAVLLVVHEIAADDRGVVLLAEDLAAAYSDPAGPRPPTGTGPDDCAEALAARPAPSAEVVRSWTGILAPGGAPSAGDAPGRAVATARPGSPAADGAAVVDVAVVALAAALRDTGHAADELVVDVQDGTRPDLGADLDRAVVPLAGTEPVRVTPAGVTRAPAGPHPGFDHHRFLDARGARELAPLGGSTVLLRRHPEPDAVLPIDWVDAVRVHGDTTLPDGLGQAGLVVDLVEHVDATTVVVRGGIGEDAGRVAEAVATALAGAAHELVATAVAPDPAEFAALAAAAPAPVRAVLPLSPLQAGMYVQSVMDAERDVYYAQNTFRIADRIDLDRMRAAAARLGAVHPAVRAGFTGDTAAGPVQFWCAEHPVEVTEVDLRADEDPAGALAAVLARDAEVRFSLTDPPLLRLTVVRTPDDDVLVLTYHLLLWDGWSRSRVLDDLFTLYRGGVPQRPRRSFAEHLAALAAADRDADLAAWRTYLDGVEPTLVTDGVRGRDLVVPEVLHAELPAALTGRLEAAARRGGVTLNALAQTALALVLGAETGRTDVVFGATVSGRPADGDGLEDTVGVFLNTVAVRLGLDPRRDLLDHARRLQDDRAGLMPHDHAGLGDVLAGRDGDLFDSLYVLQNFLDADTFTGFARDNAVTAMDYSDHTHFPLTWVLTPGPRIVVRLEHRPDLVDTATAQRLLDRFVQALRAVTTAGTPAGAVDLQTPAEHEARAARAAAAAVDVPDVTIAELLAERAAACPDRTALVAAGERVSFAELDARVNALARVLRARGATAETVVALGLPRSVGNVVALFAVLRAGAAYVPLELDHPDDRLAAILAESGARLLVTTTSVVDRFDGDVPQVRLDEPGLFDGIATAPLTDDELGTSAPGAPGRLDHPAYVIFTSGSTGRPKGVVTPYRGLTNMQVNHRREIFAPTIEAAGGRVLRIAHTVSFAFDMSW
;
A
#
# COMPACT_ATOMS: atom_id res chain seq x y z
N MET A 1 93.58 16.46 -12.30
CA MET A 1 94.02 17.80 -11.85
C MET A 1 93.44 18.06 -10.47
N THR A 2 94.31 18.25 -9.49
CA THR A 2 94.18 19.02 -8.22
C THR A 2 92.82 19.12 -7.50
N ARG A 3 92.74 18.53 -6.29
CA ARG A 3 91.75 18.77 -5.20
C ARG A 3 91.80 20.22 -4.67
N PRO A 4 90.77 20.69 -3.93
CA PRO A 4 90.85 20.66 -2.46
C PRO A 4 89.58 20.10 -1.75
N PRO A 5 89.61 19.87 -0.43
CA PRO A 5 88.84 18.83 0.27
C PRO A 5 87.64 19.36 1.08
N GLU A 6 86.82 18.39 1.50
CA GLU A 6 85.96 18.34 2.70
C GLU A 6 85.81 19.63 3.52
N THR A 7 84.57 20.14 3.59
CA THR A 7 84.09 20.89 4.75
C THR A 7 82.93 20.12 5.36
N ALA A 8 83.18 19.64 6.57
CA ALA A 8 82.25 18.92 7.41
C ALA A 8 81.03 19.77 7.76
N HIS A 9 79.88 19.10 7.80
CA HIS A 9 78.67 19.57 8.45
C HIS A 9 78.97 20.18 9.83
N THR A 10 78.54 21.43 10.02
CA THR A 10 78.27 21.97 11.34
C THR A 10 76.77 21.97 11.51
N HIS A 11 76.24 20.91 12.13
CA HIS A 11 74.93 20.93 12.75
C HIS A 11 74.95 22.01 13.84
N ALA A 12 74.25 23.13 13.57
CA ALA A 12 73.87 24.05 14.61
C ALA A 12 72.72 23.41 15.39
N ASP A 13 73.03 23.01 16.61
CA ASP A 13 72.11 22.50 17.61
C ASP A 13 71.11 23.63 17.98
N HIS A 14 69.90 23.54 17.45
CA HIS A 14 68.71 24.18 18.00
C HIS A 14 67.86 23.04 18.55
N GLY A 15 67.75 23.03 19.89
CA GLY A 15 67.15 21.93 20.63
C GLY A 15 65.73 21.59 20.18
N GLY A 16 65.46 20.29 20.14
CA GLY A 16 64.14 19.73 20.46
C GLY A 16 63.20 19.41 19.30
N ALA A 17 63.66 18.74 18.24
CA ALA A 17 62.85 17.79 17.44
C ALA A 17 63.79 16.90 16.61
N GLU A 18 63.63 15.57 16.69
CA GLU A 18 64.39 14.64 15.83
C GLU A 18 63.96 14.84 14.37
N ARG A 19 64.89 15.23 13.48
CA ARG A 19 64.65 15.19 12.03
C ARG A 19 64.61 13.74 11.57
N ARG A 20 63.55 13.35 10.86
CA ARG A 20 63.39 12.02 10.26
C ARG A 20 63.04 12.17 8.77
N GLU A 21 63.79 11.45 7.94
CA GLU A 21 63.55 11.33 6.49
C GLU A 21 62.53 10.21 6.26
N LEU A 22 61.40 10.52 5.61
CA LEU A 22 60.34 9.57 5.32
C LEU A 22 60.14 9.37 3.81
N ALA A 23 59.82 8.13 3.43
CA ALA A 23 59.41 7.79 2.08
C ALA A 23 58.17 8.60 1.69
N LEU A 24 58.16 9.14 0.47
CA LEU A 24 57.03 9.94 0.00
C LEU A 24 55.79 9.08 -0.15
N LEU A 25 54.69 9.54 0.46
CA LEU A 25 53.37 9.00 0.15
C LEU A 25 53.07 9.21 -1.34
N PRO A 26 52.29 8.34 -1.98
CA PRO A 26 52.12 8.34 -3.44
C PRO A 26 51.64 9.65 -4.04
N SER A 27 50.70 10.32 -3.37
CA SER A 27 50.21 11.65 -3.74
C SER A 27 51.33 12.70 -3.70
N VAL A 28 52.24 12.61 -2.72
CA VAL A 28 53.39 13.51 -2.54
C VAL A 28 54.50 13.20 -3.55
N ALA A 29 54.77 11.92 -3.81
CA ALA A 29 55.75 11.47 -4.81
C ALA A 29 55.35 11.94 -6.21
N ARG A 30 54.07 11.77 -6.57
CA ARG A 30 53.51 12.23 -7.85
C ARG A 30 53.60 13.75 -8.01
N LEU A 31 53.25 14.50 -6.97
CA LEU A 31 53.41 15.97 -6.94
C LEU A 31 54.87 16.41 -7.11
N ALA A 32 55.83 15.69 -6.50
CA ALA A 32 57.24 16.02 -6.57
C ALA A 32 57.90 15.67 -7.93
N GLU A 33 57.44 14.60 -8.60
CA GLU A 33 57.86 14.26 -9.96
C GLU A 33 57.33 15.25 -11.01
N GLU A 34 56.12 15.77 -10.81
CA GLU A 34 55.39 16.56 -11.80
C GLU A 34 55.62 18.08 -11.66
N SER A 35 56.21 18.56 -10.56
CA SER A 35 56.44 20.00 -10.29
C SER A 35 57.82 20.29 -9.68
N PRO A 36 58.93 20.05 -10.42
CA PRO A 36 60.29 20.25 -9.91
C PRO A 36 60.66 21.73 -9.63
N GLU A 37 59.89 22.71 -10.13
CA GLU A 37 60.17 24.15 -9.98
C GLU A 37 59.33 24.87 -8.89
N GLY A 38 58.62 24.12 -8.02
CA GLY A 38 57.97 24.71 -6.85
C GLY A 38 56.71 25.54 -7.15
N GLY A 39 55.90 25.14 -8.14
CA GLY A 39 54.60 25.74 -8.41
C GLY A 39 53.60 25.51 -7.26
N PRO A 40 52.55 26.36 -7.12
CA PRO A 40 51.55 26.22 -6.06
C PRO A 40 50.89 24.85 -6.18
N GLY A 41 51.23 23.97 -5.24
CA GLY A 41 50.71 22.61 -5.24
C GLY A 41 49.21 22.61 -4.90
N ARG A 42 48.58 21.47 -5.15
CA ARG A 42 47.13 21.31 -5.05
C ARG A 42 46.63 21.64 -3.64
N VAL A 43 45.52 22.38 -3.55
CA VAL A 43 44.92 22.79 -2.27
C VAL A 43 43.45 22.37 -2.17
N ARG A 44 42.95 22.25 -0.95
CA ARG A 44 41.58 21.89 -0.58
C ARG A 44 41.00 23.01 0.27
N GLY A 45 39.85 23.56 -0.14
CA GLY A 45 39.15 24.61 0.58
C GLY A 45 37.91 24.08 1.31
N LEU A 46 37.74 24.45 2.58
CA LEU A 46 36.55 24.16 3.36
C LEU A 46 36.09 25.41 4.12
N LEU A 47 34.85 25.82 3.92
CA LEU A 47 34.25 26.98 4.56
C LEU A 47 33.37 26.52 5.72
N LEU A 48 33.73 26.90 6.94
CA LEU A 48 32.93 26.65 8.13
C LEU A 48 32.10 27.89 8.43
N ARG A 49 30.77 27.75 8.57
CA ARG A 49 29.91 28.88 8.95
C ARG A 49 29.57 28.81 10.43
N HIS A 50 29.67 29.94 11.11
CA HIS A 50 29.35 30.06 12.54
C HIS A 50 28.05 30.83 12.73
N ARG A 51 27.24 30.48 13.75
CA ARG A 51 25.92 31.11 14.01
C ARG A 51 26.00 32.58 14.44
N GLY A 52 27.16 33.04 14.89
CA GLY A 52 27.41 34.42 15.34
C GLY A 52 28.77 34.96 14.88
N ALA A 53 29.18 36.11 15.42
CA ALA A 53 30.49 36.69 15.12
C ALA A 53 31.63 35.83 15.69
N VAL A 54 32.65 35.60 14.88
CA VAL A 54 33.84 34.83 15.28
C VAL A 54 34.90 35.78 15.84
N ASP A 55 35.42 35.47 17.03
CA ASP A 55 36.50 36.19 17.68
C ASP A 55 37.85 35.74 17.09
N PRO A 56 38.62 36.64 16.44
CA PRO A 56 39.90 36.28 15.80
C PRO A 56 40.96 35.75 16.77
N ASP A 57 40.99 36.23 18.01
CA ASP A 57 42.00 35.80 18.98
C ASP A 57 41.66 34.42 19.53
N ARG A 58 40.36 34.14 19.72
CA ARG A 58 39.86 32.81 20.05
C ARG A 58 40.06 31.82 18.89
N LEU A 59 39.86 32.26 17.65
CA LEU A 59 40.11 31.45 16.45
C LEU A 59 41.61 31.13 16.30
N ARG A 60 42.50 32.09 16.60
CA ARG A 60 43.95 31.87 16.61
C ARG A 60 44.35 30.83 17.65
N ALA A 61 43.85 30.96 18.88
CA ALA A 61 44.12 30.00 19.95
C ALA A 61 43.58 28.60 19.61
N ALA A 62 42.39 28.51 19.02
CA ALA A 62 41.81 27.25 18.56
C ALA A 62 42.68 26.60 17.47
N TRP A 63 43.16 27.38 16.49
CA TRP A 63 44.05 26.87 15.45
C TRP A 63 45.38 26.36 16.01
N GLU A 64 45.98 27.06 16.96
CA GLU A 64 47.22 26.60 17.61
C GLU A 64 47.03 25.23 18.29
N GLN A 65 45.89 25.00 18.94
CA GLN A 65 45.55 23.70 19.54
C GLN A 65 45.35 22.61 18.48
N VAL A 66 44.69 22.91 17.36
CA VAL A 66 44.51 21.96 16.25
C VAL A 66 45.85 21.63 15.60
N ARG A 67 46.71 22.62 15.38
CA ARG A 67 48.07 22.44 14.86
C ARG A 67 48.87 21.49 15.75
N ASP A 68 48.93 21.76 17.04
CA ASP A 68 49.73 20.96 17.98
C ASP A 68 49.17 19.55 18.17
N ARG A 69 47.88 19.36 17.87
CA ARG A 69 47.20 18.07 17.89
C ARG A 69 47.55 17.19 16.68
N HIS A 70 47.90 17.78 15.52
CA HIS A 70 48.07 17.08 14.24
C HIS A 70 49.50 17.24 13.67
N PRO A 71 50.41 16.29 13.90
CA PRO A 71 51.82 16.40 13.48
C PRO A 71 52.05 16.59 11.97
N TRP A 72 51.15 16.06 11.13
CA TRP A 72 51.18 16.19 9.66
C TRP A 72 51.14 17.63 9.15
N LEU A 73 50.57 18.56 9.93
CA LEU A 73 50.51 19.98 9.58
C LEU A 73 51.88 20.68 9.63
N THR A 74 52.91 20.00 10.15
CA THR A 74 54.28 20.51 10.28
C THR A 74 55.25 19.89 9.28
N ALA A 75 54.75 19.07 8.36
CA ALA A 75 55.57 18.40 7.36
C ALA A 75 56.05 19.37 6.26
N ARG A 76 57.15 19.02 5.59
CA ARG A 76 57.66 19.72 4.40
C ARG A 76 58.34 18.76 3.45
N VAL A 77 58.35 19.05 2.17
CA VAL A 77 59.07 18.28 1.15
C VAL A 77 60.47 18.87 0.98
N GLU A 78 61.51 18.04 0.95
CA GLU A 78 62.89 18.46 0.71
C GLU A 78 63.50 17.63 -0.42
N GLU A 79 64.20 18.29 -1.36
CA GLU A 79 64.98 17.60 -2.40
C GLU A 79 66.36 17.25 -1.82
N LEU A 80 66.60 15.98 -1.54
CA LEU A 80 67.91 15.51 -1.04
C LEU A 80 68.97 15.46 -2.14
N ALA A 81 68.56 15.17 -3.37
CA ALA A 81 69.40 15.13 -4.57
C ALA A 81 68.51 15.31 -5.82
N PRO A 82 69.06 15.65 -7.01
CA PRO A 82 68.25 15.83 -8.22
C PRO A 82 67.27 14.66 -8.44
N SER A 83 65.97 14.95 -8.41
CA SER A 83 64.88 13.97 -8.55
C SER A 83 64.75 12.94 -7.42
N VAL A 84 65.35 13.20 -6.25
CA VAL A 84 65.22 12.41 -5.02
C VAL A 84 64.64 13.30 -3.93
N TRP A 85 63.37 13.07 -3.64
CA TRP A 85 62.56 13.87 -2.74
C TRP A 85 62.20 13.08 -1.48
N VAL A 86 62.15 13.75 -0.33
CA VAL A 86 61.75 13.16 0.96
C VAL A 86 60.79 14.07 1.71
N LEU A 87 60.00 13.49 2.61
CA LEU A 87 59.18 14.23 3.55
C LEU A 87 59.96 14.39 4.87
N GLU A 88 60.20 15.63 5.29
CA GLU A 88 60.73 15.94 6.61
C GLU A 88 59.60 16.36 7.55
N THR A 89 59.69 15.91 8.80
CA THR A 89 58.79 16.32 9.89
C THR A 89 59.63 16.95 11.00
N GLY A 90 59.09 17.96 11.69
CA GLY A 90 59.78 18.54 12.86
C GLY A 90 60.23 20.00 12.73
N GLY A 91 59.62 20.80 11.85
CA GLY A 91 59.56 22.25 12.08
C GLY A 91 59.46 23.11 10.84
N THR A 92 58.28 23.74 10.66
CA THR A 92 58.10 24.92 9.81
C THR A 92 56.93 25.80 10.25
N ARG A 93 56.86 27.01 9.67
CA ARG A 93 56.25 28.24 10.21
C ARG A 93 54.73 28.16 10.44
N VAL A 94 54.30 28.96 11.42
CA VAL A 94 52.88 29.20 11.72
C VAL A 94 52.21 29.85 10.53
N ALA A 95 51.29 29.13 9.91
CA ALA A 95 50.30 29.70 9.02
C ALA A 95 49.51 30.79 9.74
N GLY A 96 49.68 32.04 9.30
CA GLY A 96 48.98 33.18 9.86
C GLY A 96 47.50 33.17 9.47
N LEU A 97 46.66 33.64 10.40
CA LEU A 97 45.30 34.08 10.09
C LEU A 97 45.39 35.26 9.13
N ALA A 98 44.97 35.06 7.89
CA ALA A 98 44.90 36.13 6.90
C ALA A 98 43.55 36.85 7.02
N ALA A 99 43.59 38.18 7.05
CA ALA A 99 42.41 38.98 6.76
C ALA A 99 42.35 39.17 5.24
N THR A 100 41.40 38.53 4.57
CA THR A 100 41.18 38.73 3.14
C THR A 100 40.22 39.90 2.93
N PRO A 101 40.56 40.90 2.10
CA PRO A 101 39.66 42.01 1.77
C PRO A 101 38.60 41.63 0.73
N ASP A 102 38.67 40.43 0.14
CA ASP A 102 37.73 39.95 -0.87
C ASP A 102 36.56 39.17 -0.25
N ASP A 103 35.36 39.52 -0.71
CA ASP A 103 34.08 38.99 -0.24
C ASP A 103 33.68 37.66 -0.93
N ASP A 104 34.54 37.09 -1.79
CA ASP A 104 34.29 35.84 -2.53
C ASP A 104 35.18 34.68 -2.03
N PRO A 105 34.60 33.60 -1.48
CA PRO A 105 35.35 32.44 -0.99
C PRO A 105 36.22 31.76 -2.05
N GLY A 106 35.80 31.76 -3.33
CA GLY A 106 36.55 31.16 -4.43
C GLY A 106 37.81 31.94 -4.80
N ALA A 107 37.69 33.26 -4.92
CA ALA A 107 38.84 34.15 -5.11
C ALA A 107 39.77 34.16 -3.90
N ALA A 108 39.22 34.17 -2.68
CA ALA A 108 39.99 34.07 -1.44
C ALA A 108 40.76 32.74 -1.35
N LEU A 109 40.14 31.62 -1.75
CA LEU A 109 40.81 30.33 -1.86
C LEU A 109 42.02 30.42 -2.78
N GLY A 110 41.89 31.05 -3.94
CA GLY A 110 42.99 31.23 -4.90
C GLY A 110 44.15 32.05 -4.38
N ALA A 111 43.86 33.21 -3.80
CA ALA A 111 44.88 34.09 -3.23
C ALA A 111 45.62 33.44 -2.05
N LEU A 112 44.94 32.59 -1.26
CA LEU A 112 45.55 31.83 -0.18
C LEU A 112 46.34 30.61 -0.67
N ALA A 113 45.91 30.00 -1.78
CA ALA A 113 46.59 28.87 -2.40
C ALA A 113 48.01 29.22 -2.88
N GLU A 114 48.18 30.39 -3.50
CA GLU A 114 49.48 30.89 -3.96
C GLU A 114 50.48 31.14 -2.80
N GLN A 115 49.99 31.21 -1.56
CA GLN A 115 50.80 31.41 -0.36
C GLN A 115 51.16 30.10 0.35
N LEU A 116 50.66 28.97 -0.16
CA LEU A 116 51.01 27.63 0.29
C LEU A 116 52.18 27.12 -0.52
N ASP A 117 53.18 26.59 0.17
CA ASP A 117 54.38 26.04 -0.44
C ASP A 117 54.87 24.86 0.41
N PRO A 118 54.81 23.64 -0.14
CA PRO A 118 55.19 22.44 0.60
C PRO A 118 56.70 22.33 0.84
N PHE A 119 57.53 23.05 0.09
CA PHE A 119 59.00 23.06 0.29
C PHE A 119 59.41 23.97 1.44
N THR A 120 58.65 25.05 1.68
CA THR A 120 58.83 25.93 2.84
C THR A 120 57.98 25.53 4.04
N GLY A 121 57.18 24.45 3.94
CA GLY A 121 56.37 23.87 5.01
C GLY A 121 55.12 24.68 5.35
N ASP A 122 54.70 25.56 4.44
CA ASP A 122 53.49 26.34 4.52
C ASP A 122 52.33 25.53 3.92
N LEU A 123 51.71 24.68 4.74
CA LEU A 123 50.72 23.70 4.27
C LEU A 123 49.25 24.05 4.54
N VAL A 124 48.95 25.02 5.40
CA VAL A 124 47.57 25.45 5.70
C VAL A 124 47.48 26.97 5.73
N ARG A 125 46.32 27.53 5.38
CA ARG A 125 45.93 28.92 5.66
C ARG A 125 44.51 28.95 6.18
N ILE A 126 44.23 29.88 7.10
CA ILE A 126 42.89 30.13 7.61
C ILE A 126 42.58 31.60 7.41
N ALA A 127 41.43 31.89 6.83
CA ALA A 127 40.91 33.24 6.70
C ALA A 127 39.55 33.38 7.38
N LEU A 128 39.32 34.53 8.02
CA LEU A 128 38.05 34.88 8.60
C LEU A 128 37.30 35.82 7.65
N LEU A 129 36.15 35.37 7.16
CA LEU A 129 35.25 36.11 6.27
C LEU A 129 34.09 36.67 7.11
N ARG A 130 33.89 37.99 7.09
CA ARG A 130 32.89 38.67 7.93
C ARG A 130 31.59 38.95 7.18
N GLY A 131 30.43 38.76 7.82
CA GLY A 131 29.14 39.27 7.33
C GLY A 131 28.63 38.70 6.00
N SER A 132 27.83 39.49 5.23
CA SER A 132 27.11 39.04 4.01
C SER A 132 28.01 38.50 2.89
N ALA A 133 29.32 38.65 3.02
CA ALA A 133 30.35 38.05 2.18
C ALA A 133 30.48 36.53 2.34
N ALA A 134 30.06 35.96 3.48
CA ALA A 134 29.94 34.50 3.64
C ALA A 134 28.88 33.87 2.71
N GLY A 135 28.03 34.71 2.10
CA GLY A 135 27.07 34.37 1.05
C GLY A 135 27.56 34.65 -0.38
N GLY A 136 28.83 35.02 -0.56
CA GLY A 136 29.42 35.28 -1.88
C GLY A 136 29.61 34.00 -2.70
N ARG A 137 28.89 33.94 -3.83
CA ARG A 137 29.13 33.17 -5.07
C ARG A 137 30.08 31.96 -5.04
N ALA A 138 29.62 30.87 -4.44
CA ALA A 138 29.77 29.55 -5.05
C ALA A 138 28.39 29.14 -5.62
N ASP A 139 28.15 29.50 -6.90
CA ASP A 139 26.94 29.29 -7.72
C ASP A 139 25.56 29.63 -7.11
N SER A 140 25.10 30.85 -7.45
CA SER A 140 23.86 31.46 -6.99
C SER A 140 22.63 30.98 -7.78
N THR A 141 21.96 29.91 -7.34
CA THR A 141 20.53 29.64 -7.66
C THR A 141 19.71 29.14 -6.46
N ALA A 142 20.28 28.97 -5.26
CA ALA A 142 19.54 28.55 -4.06
C ALA A 142 19.18 29.75 -3.17
N GLY A 143 17.89 30.10 -3.12
CA GLY A 143 17.33 31.12 -2.23
C GLY A 143 17.14 30.59 -0.81
N GLY A 144 18.21 30.60 0.01
CA GLY A 144 18.16 30.40 1.45
C GLY A 144 18.64 31.65 2.18
N THR A 145 17.98 32.04 3.28
CA THR A 145 18.34 33.21 4.08
C THR A 145 19.76 33.08 4.65
N ALA A 146 20.67 33.95 4.22
CA ALA A 146 21.98 34.10 4.84
C ALA A 146 21.82 34.47 6.32
N GLY A 147 22.13 33.54 7.22
CA GLY A 147 22.41 33.87 8.61
C GLY A 147 23.61 34.80 8.66
N SER A 148 23.50 35.94 9.34
CA SER A 148 24.51 37.00 9.43
C SER A 148 25.71 36.63 10.33
N GLY A 149 26.19 35.39 10.22
CA GLY A 149 27.34 34.88 10.96
C GLY A 149 28.63 35.01 10.15
N ASP A 150 29.76 35.00 10.84
CA ASP A 150 31.06 34.96 10.16
C ASP A 150 31.37 33.54 9.66
N ALA A 151 32.21 33.44 8.65
CA ALA A 151 32.69 32.17 8.11
C ALA A 151 34.20 32.07 8.18
N VAL A 152 34.70 30.86 8.37
CA VAL A 152 36.13 30.56 8.42
C VAL A 152 36.47 29.72 7.21
N LEU A 153 37.30 30.24 6.32
CA LEU A 153 37.83 29.51 5.17
C LEU A 153 39.15 28.83 5.57
N LEU A 154 39.12 27.50 5.61
CA LEU A 154 40.27 26.64 5.83
C LEU A 154 40.80 26.17 4.46
N VAL A 155 42.04 26.52 4.14
CA VAL A 155 42.72 26.12 2.90
C VAL A 155 43.90 25.23 3.26
N VAL A 156 43.91 24.00 2.77
CA VAL A 156 44.89 22.97 3.14
C VAL A 156 45.56 22.42 1.89
N HIS A 157 46.88 22.38 1.87
CA HIS A 157 47.66 21.76 0.82
C HIS A 157 47.45 20.24 0.83
N GLU A 158 47.38 19.59 -0.35
CA GLU A 158 47.13 18.14 -0.48
C GLU A 158 48.19 17.26 0.19
N ILE A 159 49.34 17.81 0.53
CA ILE A 159 50.42 17.11 1.26
C ILE A 159 50.11 17.04 2.77
N ALA A 160 49.30 17.95 3.30
CA ALA A 160 48.89 17.94 4.70
C ALA A 160 47.69 17.03 4.96
N ALA A 161 46.71 16.96 4.04
CA ALA A 161 45.46 16.24 4.28
C ALA A 161 44.77 15.76 3.00
N ASP A 162 44.16 14.57 3.05
CA ASP A 162 43.15 14.10 2.08
C ASP A 162 41.73 14.67 2.39
N ASP A 163 40.72 14.15 1.68
CA ASP A 163 39.35 14.69 1.73
C ASP A 163 38.68 14.48 3.07
N ARG A 164 39.04 13.41 3.77
CA ARG A 164 38.56 13.12 5.11
C ARG A 164 39.33 13.94 6.14
N GLY A 165 40.64 14.08 5.96
CA GLY A 165 41.53 14.84 6.83
C GLY A 165 41.13 16.31 6.93
N VAL A 166 40.76 16.94 5.82
CA VAL A 166 40.31 18.35 5.84
C VAL A 166 39.01 18.53 6.62
N VAL A 167 38.08 17.57 6.55
CA VAL A 167 36.83 17.57 7.34
C VAL A 167 37.12 17.42 8.82
N LEU A 168 38.03 16.50 9.18
CA LEU A 168 38.47 16.32 10.57
C LEU A 168 39.15 17.57 11.13
N LEU A 169 39.96 18.27 10.33
CA LEU A 169 40.55 19.56 10.72
C LEU A 169 39.48 20.61 11.00
N ALA A 170 38.41 20.64 10.20
CA ALA A 170 37.28 21.53 10.43
C ALA A 170 36.50 21.18 11.69
N GLU A 171 36.18 19.91 11.93
CA GLU A 171 35.55 19.45 13.17
C GLU A 171 36.39 19.83 14.41
N ASP A 172 37.70 19.55 14.35
CA ASP A 172 38.61 19.84 15.46
C ASP A 172 38.77 21.35 15.68
N LEU A 173 38.80 22.16 14.62
CA LEU A 173 38.84 23.61 14.69
C LEU A 173 37.55 24.19 15.27
N ALA A 174 36.40 23.72 14.79
CA ALA A 174 35.09 24.14 15.29
C ALA A 174 34.91 23.77 16.77
N ALA A 175 35.32 22.57 17.16
CA ALA A 175 35.26 22.10 18.53
C ALA A 175 36.25 22.83 19.45
N ALA A 176 37.50 23.06 19.01
CA ALA A 176 38.50 23.79 19.79
C ALA A 176 38.12 25.27 19.97
N TYR A 177 37.46 25.85 18.97
CA TYR A 177 36.87 27.16 19.10
C TYR A 177 35.72 27.17 20.11
N SER A 178 34.81 26.20 20.07
CA SER A 178 33.64 26.14 20.95
C SER A 178 33.99 25.87 22.42
N ASP A 179 35.04 25.07 22.68
CA ASP A 179 35.57 24.78 24.02
C ASP A 179 37.09 25.05 24.10
N PRO A 180 37.49 26.30 24.41
CA PRO A 180 38.91 26.69 24.44
C PRO A 180 39.66 26.26 25.72
N ALA A 181 38.96 25.73 26.73
CA ALA A 181 39.52 25.48 28.07
C ALA A 181 40.15 24.08 28.25
N GLY A 182 39.99 23.17 27.28
CA GLY A 182 40.51 21.80 27.35
C GLY A 182 41.77 21.59 26.51
N PRO A 183 42.96 21.28 27.09
CA PRO A 183 44.12 20.86 26.30
C PRO A 183 43.80 19.56 25.56
N ARG A 184 43.96 19.56 24.24
CA ARG A 184 43.69 18.38 23.40
C ARG A 184 44.98 17.59 23.18
N PRO A 185 45.04 16.31 23.55
CA PRO A 185 46.22 15.50 23.31
C PRO A 185 46.45 15.31 21.80
N PRO A 186 47.70 15.08 21.35
CA PRO A 186 47.98 14.75 19.95
C PRO A 186 47.24 13.49 19.52
N THR A 187 46.89 13.38 18.23
CA THR A 187 46.11 12.24 17.69
C THR A 187 46.83 10.90 17.76
N GLY A 188 48.13 10.88 18.07
CA GLY A 188 48.93 9.65 18.17
C GLY A 188 49.21 8.98 16.82
N THR A 189 48.95 9.67 15.71
CA THR A 189 49.09 9.17 14.34
C THR A 189 49.97 10.11 13.51
N GLY A 190 51.26 10.08 13.81
CA GLY A 190 52.27 10.84 13.09
C GLY A 190 52.64 10.21 11.75
N PRO A 191 53.49 10.89 10.96
CA PRO A 191 53.95 10.37 9.68
C PRO A 191 54.67 9.02 9.74
N ASP A 192 55.42 8.77 10.81
CA ASP A 192 56.09 7.49 11.07
C ASP A 192 55.09 6.35 11.27
N ASP A 193 54.03 6.59 12.03
CA ASP A 193 52.99 5.61 12.34
C ASP A 193 52.23 5.21 11.07
N CYS A 194 51.95 6.19 10.19
CA CYS A 194 51.32 5.95 8.90
C CYS A 194 52.22 5.13 7.96
N ALA A 195 53.51 5.47 7.87
CA ALA A 195 54.45 4.75 7.02
C ALA A 195 54.64 3.29 7.49
N GLU A 196 54.74 3.07 8.80
CA GLU A 196 54.80 1.73 9.39
C GLU A 196 53.51 0.94 9.16
N ALA A 197 52.34 1.58 9.33
CA ALA A 197 51.05 0.95 9.10
C ALA A 197 50.81 0.55 7.64
N LEU A 198 51.32 1.31 6.66
CA LEU A 198 51.27 0.96 5.25
C LEU A 198 52.26 -0.17 4.91
N ALA A 199 53.48 -0.10 5.44
CA ALA A 199 54.51 -1.11 5.22
C ALA A 199 54.16 -2.47 5.84
N ALA A 200 53.36 -2.50 6.90
CA ALA A 200 52.89 -3.73 7.54
C ALA A 200 51.82 -4.50 6.73
N ARG A 201 51.33 -3.94 5.61
CA ARG A 201 50.26 -4.55 4.81
C ARG A 201 50.75 -5.64 3.88
N PRO A 202 49.90 -6.63 3.57
CA PRO A 202 50.26 -7.69 2.63
C PRO A 202 50.51 -7.10 1.24
N ALA A 203 51.61 -7.52 0.62
CA ALA A 203 51.91 -7.24 -0.78
C ALA A 203 50.79 -7.79 -1.70
N PRO A 204 50.55 -7.16 -2.87
CA PRO A 204 49.51 -7.60 -3.79
C PRO A 204 49.86 -8.98 -4.33
N SER A 205 48.84 -9.79 -4.63
CA SER A 205 49.07 -11.11 -5.22
C SER A 205 49.70 -10.96 -6.60
N ALA A 206 50.44 -11.98 -7.05
CA ALA A 206 51.01 -11.99 -8.39
C ALA A 206 49.94 -11.89 -9.50
N GLU A 207 48.69 -12.23 -9.20
CA GLU A 207 47.55 -12.08 -10.11
C GLU A 207 47.11 -10.61 -10.24
N VAL A 208 47.05 -9.88 -9.12
CA VAL A 208 46.77 -8.44 -9.09
C VAL A 208 47.86 -7.66 -9.84
N VAL A 209 49.14 -7.95 -9.58
CA VAL A 209 50.28 -7.33 -10.27
C VAL A 209 50.22 -7.57 -11.80
N ARG A 210 49.89 -8.80 -12.22
CA ARG A 210 49.69 -9.12 -13.65
C ARG A 210 48.49 -8.39 -14.25
N SER A 211 47.41 -8.23 -13.48
CA SER A 211 46.23 -7.49 -13.93
C SER A 211 46.54 -6.00 -14.14
N TRP A 212 47.22 -5.35 -13.17
CA TRP A 212 47.69 -3.97 -13.34
C TRP A 212 48.63 -3.82 -14.54
N THR A 213 49.56 -4.76 -14.72
CA THR A 213 50.48 -4.75 -15.87
C THR A 213 49.73 -4.90 -17.20
N GLY A 214 48.66 -5.71 -17.24
CA GLY A 214 47.80 -5.87 -18.42
C GLY A 214 46.96 -4.62 -18.70
N ILE A 215 46.40 -4.00 -17.66
CA ILE A 215 45.64 -2.75 -17.75
C ILE A 215 46.51 -1.60 -18.23
N LEU A 216 47.78 -1.56 -17.84
CA LEU A 216 48.75 -0.50 -18.16
C LEU A 216 49.65 -0.80 -19.37
N ALA A 217 49.46 -1.95 -20.05
CA ALA A 217 50.26 -2.33 -21.21
C ALA A 217 50.10 -1.31 -22.37
N PRO A 218 51.15 -1.00 -23.14
CA PRO A 218 51.09 0.02 -24.18
C PRO A 218 50.07 -0.36 -25.26
N GLY A 219 49.02 0.46 -25.41
CA GLY A 219 47.96 0.19 -26.38
C GLY A 219 46.74 1.14 -26.34
N GLY A 220 46.62 2.03 -25.35
CA GLY A 220 45.46 2.92 -25.20
C GLY A 220 45.83 4.37 -24.91
N ALA A 221 46.69 4.96 -25.73
CA ALA A 221 47.00 6.39 -25.63
C ALA A 221 46.51 7.09 -26.91
N PRO A 222 45.51 7.98 -26.86
CA PRO A 222 45.38 9.01 -27.89
C PRO A 222 46.72 9.76 -27.96
N SER A 223 47.17 10.10 -29.17
CA SER A 223 48.38 10.92 -29.34
C SER A 223 48.18 12.23 -28.60
N ALA A 224 48.87 12.41 -27.47
CA ALA A 224 48.82 13.61 -26.66
C ALA A 224 49.25 14.82 -27.53
N GLY A 225 48.27 15.63 -27.93
CA GLY A 225 48.50 17.03 -28.26
C GLY A 225 48.49 17.84 -26.96
N ASP A 226 49.35 18.85 -26.89
CA ASP A 226 49.80 19.57 -25.68
C ASP A 226 48.73 20.40 -24.91
N ALA A 227 47.56 19.87 -24.56
CA ALA A 227 46.66 20.58 -23.66
C ALA A 227 45.87 19.64 -22.71
N PRO A 228 46.16 19.64 -21.40
CA PRO A 228 45.35 18.93 -20.41
C PRO A 228 43.98 19.62 -20.23
N GLY A 229 42.89 18.83 -20.23
CA GLY A 229 41.53 19.30 -19.92
C GLY A 229 41.06 18.85 -18.52
N ARG A 230 40.05 19.51 -17.93
CA ARG A 230 39.45 19.10 -16.64
C ARG A 230 37.91 19.13 -16.68
N ALA A 231 37.26 18.32 -15.86
CA ALA A 231 35.81 18.25 -15.71
C ALA A 231 35.42 18.01 -14.25
N VAL A 232 34.28 18.55 -13.81
CA VAL A 232 33.72 18.33 -12.46
C VAL A 232 32.30 17.81 -12.63
N ALA A 233 31.85 16.81 -11.89
CA ALA A 233 30.46 16.36 -11.95
C ALA A 233 29.91 16.26 -10.54
N THR A 234 28.66 16.68 -10.33
CA THR A 234 28.03 16.61 -9.00
C THR A 234 26.87 15.62 -9.00
N ALA A 235 26.66 14.93 -7.88
CA ALA A 235 25.52 14.05 -7.67
C ALA A 235 24.89 14.33 -6.30
N ARG A 236 23.59 14.03 -6.17
CA ARG A 236 22.85 14.22 -4.91
C ARG A 236 22.92 12.96 -4.05
N PRO A 237 23.27 13.03 -2.75
CA PRO A 237 23.14 11.90 -1.85
C PRO A 237 21.67 11.74 -1.45
N GLY A 238 21.10 10.56 -1.70
CA GLY A 238 19.71 10.26 -1.33
C GLY A 238 19.04 9.05 -1.97
N SER A 239 19.69 8.37 -2.93
CA SER A 239 19.32 7.02 -3.37
C SER A 239 20.25 6.02 -2.68
N PRO A 240 19.82 4.81 -2.26
CA PRO A 240 20.74 3.76 -1.79
C PRO A 240 21.74 3.31 -2.87
N ALA A 241 21.61 3.77 -4.11
CA ALA A 241 22.66 3.70 -5.12
C ALA A 241 23.88 4.59 -4.80
N ALA A 242 23.83 5.39 -3.74
CA ALA A 242 24.96 6.13 -3.19
C ALA A 242 25.81 5.29 -2.22
N ASP A 243 26.04 4.01 -2.52
CA ASP A 243 27.26 3.35 -2.02
C ASP A 243 28.44 3.85 -2.87
N GLY A 244 29.55 4.23 -2.21
CA GLY A 244 30.65 4.96 -2.85
C GLY A 244 31.27 4.25 -4.06
N ALA A 245 31.26 2.91 -4.05
CA ALA A 245 31.70 2.09 -5.16
C ALA A 245 30.76 2.16 -6.38
N ALA A 246 29.45 2.32 -6.19
CA ALA A 246 28.46 2.36 -7.26
C ALA A 246 28.53 3.66 -8.08
N VAL A 247 28.82 4.80 -7.44
CA VAL A 247 29.00 6.09 -8.13
C VAL A 247 30.22 6.06 -9.06
N VAL A 248 31.32 5.49 -8.58
CA VAL A 248 32.57 5.31 -9.34
C VAL A 248 32.39 4.27 -10.45
N ASP A 249 31.68 3.17 -10.19
CA ASP A 249 31.36 2.13 -11.17
C ASP A 249 30.50 2.65 -12.31
N VAL A 250 29.46 3.40 -12.00
CA VAL A 250 28.62 4.01 -13.01
C VAL A 250 29.38 5.09 -13.78
N ALA A 251 30.20 5.91 -13.12
CA ALA A 251 31.03 6.88 -13.84
C ALA A 251 31.98 6.20 -14.84
N VAL A 252 32.61 5.09 -14.46
CA VAL A 252 33.49 4.32 -15.35
C VAL A 252 32.73 3.60 -16.48
N VAL A 253 31.51 3.11 -16.23
CA VAL A 253 30.66 2.52 -17.27
C VAL A 253 30.09 3.59 -18.22
N ALA A 254 29.77 4.77 -17.70
CA ALA A 254 29.33 5.92 -18.48
C ALA A 254 30.46 6.41 -19.41
N LEU A 255 31.71 6.36 -18.95
CA LEU A 255 32.88 6.60 -19.79
C LEU A 255 32.96 5.59 -20.95
N ALA A 256 32.68 4.30 -20.72
CA ALA A 256 32.63 3.29 -21.79
C ALA A 256 31.50 3.56 -22.82
N ALA A 257 30.35 4.03 -22.34
CA ALA A 257 29.22 4.42 -23.19
C ALA A 257 29.54 5.67 -24.02
N ALA A 258 30.17 6.68 -23.41
CA ALA A 258 30.61 7.90 -24.10
C ALA A 258 31.55 7.60 -25.26
N LEU A 259 32.48 6.65 -25.11
CA LEU A 259 33.37 6.22 -26.19
C LEU A 259 32.63 5.54 -27.35
N ARG A 260 31.52 4.82 -27.08
CA ARG A 260 30.66 4.23 -28.13
C ARG A 260 29.90 5.31 -28.89
N ASP A 261 29.30 6.26 -28.18
CA ASP A 261 28.31 7.18 -28.75
C ASP A 261 28.94 8.36 -29.49
N THR A 262 30.19 8.70 -29.17
CA THR A 262 30.91 9.84 -29.78
C THR A 262 31.67 9.50 -31.07
N GLY A 263 31.58 8.25 -31.55
CA GLY A 263 32.29 7.80 -32.75
C GLY A 263 33.79 7.50 -32.54
N HIS A 264 34.26 7.58 -31.30
CA HIS A 264 35.62 7.23 -30.85
C HIS A 264 35.75 5.74 -30.47
N ALA A 265 35.03 4.87 -31.20
CA ALA A 265 34.90 3.44 -30.88
C ALA A 265 36.20 2.61 -31.05
N ALA A 266 37.29 3.23 -31.49
CA ALA A 266 38.62 2.62 -31.59
C ALA A 266 39.58 3.09 -30.47
N ASP A 267 39.17 4.08 -29.67
CA ASP A 267 40.01 4.67 -28.63
C ASP A 267 39.82 3.89 -27.31
N GLU A 268 40.94 3.54 -26.67
CA GLU A 268 40.96 2.92 -25.34
C GLU A 268 41.47 3.94 -24.31
N LEU A 269 40.82 4.01 -23.15
CA LEU A 269 41.24 4.88 -22.05
C LEU A 269 41.81 4.06 -20.90
N VAL A 270 42.89 4.56 -20.30
CA VAL A 270 43.39 4.09 -19.01
C VAL A 270 43.01 5.16 -17.97
N VAL A 271 42.13 4.78 -17.04
CA VAL A 271 41.54 5.64 -16.02
C VAL A 271 42.08 5.23 -14.65
N ASP A 272 42.79 6.11 -13.96
CA ASP A 272 43.06 5.91 -12.53
C ASP A 272 41.84 6.37 -11.72
N VAL A 273 41.38 5.53 -10.82
CA VAL A 273 40.28 5.83 -9.90
C VAL A 273 40.83 6.09 -8.51
N GLN A 274 40.49 7.22 -7.92
CA GLN A 274 40.87 7.63 -6.57
C GLN A 274 39.62 7.87 -5.71
N ASP A 275 39.32 6.95 -4.80
CA ASP A 275 38.21 7.10 -3.85
C ASP A 275 38.74 7.71 -2.53
N GLY A 276 38.10 8.77 -2.06
CA GLY A 276 38.50 9.51 -0.85
C GLY A 276 38.15 8.82 0.48
N THR A 277 37.70 7.56 0.44
CA THR A 277 37.35 6.76 1.61
C THR A 277 38.59 6.02 2.16
N ARG A 278 38.58 5.69 3.46
CA ARG A 278 39.68 4.98 4.16
C ARG A 278 39.25 3.61 4.72
N PRO A 279 38.51 2.77 3.96
CA PRO A 279 37.72 1.68 4.53
C PRO A 279 38.54 0.63 5.29
N ASP A 280 39.84 0.52 5.02
CA ASP A 280 40.66 -0.56 5.55
C ASP A 280 41.88 -0.10 6.36
N LEU A 281 42.03 1.18 6.72
CA LEU A 281 43.27 1.69 7.35
C LEU A 281 43.39 1.41 8.87
N GLY A 282 42.32 0.96 9.52
CA GLY A 282 42.27 0.64 10.96
C GLY A 282 41.85 1.84 11.81
N ALA A 283 41.11 1.59 12.90
CA ALA A 283 40.41 2.61 13.70
C ALA A 283 41.30 3.74 14.24
N ASP A 284 42.60 3.50 14.45
CA ASP A 284 43.54 4.52 14.92
C ASP A 284 43.85 5.58 13.84
N LEU A 285 43.88 5.19 12.55
CA LEU A 285 44.18 6.09 11.41
C LEU A 285 42.93 6.79 10.83
N ASP A 286 41.73 6.39 11.24
CA ASP A 286 40.47 7.02 10.80
C ASP A 286 40.34 8.49 11.24
N ARG A 287 41.06 8.89 12.30
CA ARG A 287 41.13 10.28 12.77
C ARG A 287 42.44 10.99 12.42
N ALA A 288 43.32 10.36 11.65
CA ALA A 288 44.56 10.98 11.20
C ALA A 288 44.28 12.00 10.08
N VAL A 289 44.96 13.14 10.11
CA VAL A 289 44.93 14.12 9.01
C VAL A 289 46.15 13.83 8.14
N VAL A 290 45.98 13.06 7.06
CA VAL A 290 47.09 12.49 6.27
C VAL A 290 46.66 12.29 4.80
N PRO A 291 47.55 12.40 3.79
CA PRO A 291 47.18 12.21 2.38
C PRO A 291 47.31 10.76 1.90
N LEU A 292 46.51 9.83 2.44
CA LEU A 292 46.60 8.38 2.17
C LEU A 292 45.79 7.87 0.97
N ALA A 293 45.17 8.73 0.17
CA ALA A 293 44.33 8.27 -0.95
C ALA A 293 45.16 7.50 -2.00
N GLY A 294 44.84 6.22 -2.21
CA GLY A 294 45.43 5.37 -3.25
C GLY A 294 44.65 5.43 -4.56
N THR A 295 45.25 4.94 -5.64
CA THR A 295 44.59 4.82 -6.95
C THR A 295 44.47 3.38 -7.39
N GLU A 296 43.48 3.10 -8.24
CA GLU A 296 43.34 1.84 -8.95
C GLU A 296 43.20 2.09 -10.46
N PRO A 297 44.09 1.52 -11.30
CA PRO A 297 44.02 1.70 -12.73
C PRO A 297 42.91 0.82 -13.32
N VAL A 298 42.15 1.40 -14.24
CA VAL A 298 41.02 0.80 -14.93
C VAL A 298 41.16 1.03 -16.42
N ARG A 299 41.04 -0.03 -17.23
CA ARG A 299 40.98 0.13 -18.69
C ARG A 299 39.52 0.22 -19.14
N VAL A 300 39.18 1.30 -19.83
CA VAL A 300 37.84 1.56 -20.35
C VAL A 300 37.88 1.48 -21.87
N THR A 301 37.02 0.64 -22.43
CA THR A 301 36.86 0.47 -23.87
C THR A 301 35.39 0.59 -24.25
N PRO A 302 35.06 0.83 -25.52
CA PRO A 302 33.68 0.80 -26.01
C PRO A 302 32.98 -0.54 -25.76
N ALA A 303 33.71 -1.65 -25.67
CA ALA A 303 33.14 -2.98 -25.42
C ALA A 303 32.91 -3.28 -23.93
N GLY A 304 33.48 -2.49 -23.02
CA GLY A 304 33.37 -2.70 -21.58
C GLY A 304 34.59 -2.22 -20.79
N VAL A 305 34.56 -2.52 -19.49
CA VAL A 305 35.51 -2.04 -18.48
C VAL A 305 36.33 -3.21 -17.95
N THR A 306 37.65 -3.05 -17.84
CA THR A 306 38.57 -4.03 -17.25
C THR A 306 39.22 -3.44 -16.00
N ARG A 307 39.08 -4.13 -14.87
CA ARG A 307 39.66 -3.73 -13.58
C ARG A 307 40.48 -4.84 -12.96
N ALA A 308 41.40 -4.47 -12.08
CA ALA A 308 42.06 -5.44 -11.22
C ALA A 308 41.07 -6.01 -10.18
N PRO A 309 41.24 -7.28 -9.76
CA PRO A 309 40.44 -7.85 -8.70
C PRO A 309 40.64 -7.09 -7.38
N ALA A 310 39.54 -6.75 -6.69
CA ALA A 310 39.61 -6.11 -5.37
C ALA A 310 40.25 -7.04 -4.33
N GLY A 311 41.12 -6.48 -3.48
CA GLY A 311 41.84 -7.22 -2.44
C GLY A 311 42.29 -6.32 -1.29
N PRO A 312 42.70 -6.88 -0.14
CA PRO A 312 43.00 -6.14 1.10
C PRO A 312 44.39 -5.48 1.07
N HIS A 313 44.71 -4.80 -0.03
CA HIS A 313 45.99 -4.14 -0.29
C HIS A 313 45.81 -2.63 -0.50
N PRO A 314 46.81 -1.80 -0.17
CA PRO A 314 46.73 -0.34 -0.17
C PRO A 314 46.55 0.37 -1.54
N GLY A 315 46.36 -0.37 -2.64
CA GLY A 315 46.11 0.18 -3.98
C GLY A 315 47.37 0.26 -4.85
N PHE A 316 47.21 0.54 -6.15
CA PHE A 316 48.29 0.45 -7.15
C PHE A 316 49.44 1.42 -6.86
N ASP A 317 49.13 2.71 -6.69
CA ASP A 317 50.16 3.74 -6.48
C ASP A 317 50.91 3.57 -5.15
N HIS A 318 50.26 3.04 -4.11
CA HIS A 318 50.93 2.76 -2.84
C HIS A 318 52.05 1.74 -3.00
N HIS A 319 51.83 0.66 -3.77
CA HIS A 319 52.87 -0.33 -4.06
C HIS A 319 53.92 0.17 -5.06
N ARG A 320 53.56 1.11 -5.93
CA ARG A 320 54.51 1.73 -6.87
C ARG A 320 55.56 2.57 -6.16
N PHE A 321 55.19 3.28 -5.09
CA PHE A 321 56.07 4.28 -4.46
C PHE A 321 56.59 3.92 -3.06
N LEU A 322 55.85 3.14 -2.27
CA LEU A 322 56.18 2.92 -0.85
C LEU A 322 57.00 1.65 -0.56
N ASP A 323 56.93 0.62 -1.42
CA ASP A 323 57.69 -0.61 -1.22
C ASP A 323 58.69 -0.90 -2.36
N ALA A 324 59.91 -1.30 -1.99
CA ALA A 324 61.04 -1.42 -2.91
C ALA A 324 60.86 -2.52 -3.99
N ARG A 325 59.94 -3.46 -3.79
CA ARG A 325 59.68 -4.56 -4.72
C ARG A 325 58.66 -4.14 -5.77
N GLY A 326 57.54 -3.58 -5.34
CA GLY A 326 56.52 -2.98 -6.20
C GLY A 326 57.09 -1.84 -7.02
N ALA A 327 57.94 -0.98 -6.45
CA ALA A 327 58.65 0.06 -7.20
C ALA A 327 59.49 -0.48 -8.36
N ARG A 328 60.11 -1.67 -8.22
CA ARG A 328 60.90 -2.27 -9.32
C ARG A 328 60.03 -2.89 -10.42
N GLU A 329 58.90 -3.48 -10.05
CA GLU A 329 58.02 -4.22 -10.98
C GLU A 329 56.98 -3.30 -11.65
N LEU A 330 56.49 -2.27 -10.96
CA LEU A 330 55.38 -1.41 -11.39
C LEU A 330 55.81 -0.01 -11.85
N ALA A 331 56.90 0.57 -11.32
CA ALA A 331 57.34 1.90 -11.75
C ALA A 331 57.72 2.03 -13.24
N PRO A 332 58.17 0.98 -13.96
CA PRO A 332 58.42 1.05 -15.40
C PRO A 332 57.16 1.13 -16.28
N LEU A 333 55.96 0.93 -15.71
CA LEU A 333 54.69 0.95 -16.46
C LEU A 333 54.22 2.40 -16.71
N GLY A 334 53.56 2.63 -17.85
CA GLY A 334 53.06 3.96 -18.23
C GLY A 334 51.96 4.48 -17.31
N GLY A 335 51.81 5.81 -17.24
CA GLY A 335 50.76 6.48 -16.46
C GLY A 335 49.38 6.43 -17.12
N SER A 336 48.34 6.70 -16.33
CA SER A 336 46.95 6.83 -16.79
C SER A 336 46.72 8.06 -17.67
N THR A 337 45.76 7.95 -18.58
CA THR A 337 45.35 9.04 -19.48
C THR A 337 44.25 9.91 -18.85
N VAL A 338 43.46 9.34 -17.93
CA VAL A 338 42.38 10.00 -17.19
C VAL A 338 42.51 9.72 -15.69
N LEU A 339 42.29 10.71 -14.84
CA LEU A 339 42.17 10.54 -13.39
C LEU A 339 40.75 10.86 -12.94
N LEU A 340 40.05 9.91 -12.32
CA LEU A 340 38.71 10.07 -11.77
C LEU A 340 38.79 10.07 -10.24
N ARG A 341 38.39 11.18 -9.61
CA ARG A 341 38.48 11.37 -8.15
C ARG A 341 37.10 11.56 -7.55
N ARG A 342 36.85 10.96 -6.38
CA ARG A 342 35.61 11.15 -5.63
C ARG A 342 35.84 11.97 -4.37
N HIS A 343 35.07 13.04 -4.23
CA HIS A 343 35.03 13.92 -3.06
C HIS A 343 33.72 13.70 -2.28
N PRO A 344 33.75 12.96 -1.16
CA PRO A 344 32.56 12.80 -0.34
C PRO A 344 32.15 14.13 0.31
N GLU A 345 30.84 14.29 0.50
CA GLU A 345 30.26 15.43 1.22
C GLU A 345 30.76 15.42 2.68
N PRO A 346 31.08 16.59 3.26
CA PRO A 346 31.53 16.66 4.65
C PRO A 346 30.37 16.42 5.62
N ASP A 347 30.12 15.16 5.99
CA ASP A 347 29.21 14.80 7.10
C ASP A 347 29.87 15.12 8.46
N ALA A 348 30.21 16.39 8.65
CA ALA A 348 30.97 16.89 9.78
C ALA A 348 30.08 17.00 11.02
N VAL A 349 30.49 16.37 12.12
CA VAL A 349 29.77 16.50 13.41
C VAL A 349 30.22 17.79 14.08
N LEU A 350 29.57 18.90 13.74
CA LEU A 350 29.90 20.22 14.26
C LEU A 350 29.17 20.52 15.58
N PRO A 351 29.79 21.27 16.51
CA PRO A 351 29.11 21.80 17.69
C PRO A 351 27.94 22.71 17.31
N ILE A 352 26.96 22.88 18.21
CA ILE A 352 25.72 23.63 17.97
C ILE A 352 25.92 25.09 17.53
N ASP A 353 27.08 25.69 17.79
CA ASP A 353 27.41 27.07 17.42
C ASP A 353 27.88 27.21 15.96
N TRP A 354 28.18 26.09 15.29
CA TRP A 354 28.54 26.02 13.88
C TRP A 354 27.36 25.50 13.05
N VAL A 355 27.16 26.06 11.86
CA VAL A 355 25.99 25.84 11.00
C VAL A 355 26.23 24.68 10.06
N ASP A 356 27.32 24.77 9.29
CA ASP A 356 27.70 23.81 8.26
C ASP A 356 29.22 23.88 8.00
N ALA A 357 29.72 22.90 7.27
CA ALA A 357 31.04 22.94 6.65
C ALA A 357 30.86 22.62 5.16
N VAL A 358 31.23 23.54 4.27
CA VAL A 358 30.98 23.41 2.82
C VAL A 358 32.30 23.48 2.08
N ARG A 359 32.54 22.55 1.14
CA ARG A 359 33.73 22.59 0.29
C ARG A 359 33.70 23.82 -0.62
N VAL A 360 34.82 24.50 -0.73
CA VAL A 360 34.99 25.66 -1.62
C VAL A 360 35.91 25.26 -2.77
N HIS A 361 35.43 25.54 -3.99
CA HIS A 361 36.17 25.32 -5.23
C HIS A 361 36.43 26.68 -5.89
N GLY A 362 37.66 26.92 -6.36
CA GLY A 362 38.06 28.16 -7.04
C GLY A 362 38.68 27.86 -8.41
N ASP A 363 38.66 28.84 -9.32
CA ASP A 363 39.25 28.73 -10.66
C ASP A 363 40.75 28.41 -10.63
N THR A 364 41.43 28.81 -9.56
CA THR A 364 42.89 28.67 -9.33
C THR A 364 43.29 27.39 -8.58
N THR A 365 42.43 26.38 -8.47
CA THR A 365 42.92 24.99 -8.28
C THR A 365 43.73 24.48 -9.49
N LEU A 366 43.88 25.35 -10.50
CA LEU A 366 44.82 25.33 -11.60
C LEU A 366 45.78 26.51 -11.41
N PRO A 367 47.08 26.23 -11.24
CA PRO A 367 47.96 26.47 -12.37
C PRO A 367 48.83 25.27 -12.76
N ASP A 368 48.91 25.07 -14.08
CA ASP A 368 50.08 24.71 -14.89
C ASP A 368 51.09 23.71 -14.31
N GLY A 369 50.78 22.41 -14.40
CA GLY A 369 51.75 21.36 -14.08
C GLY A 369 51.19 19.94 -14.02
N LEU A 370 50.44 19.50 -15.04
CA LEU A 370 50.16 18.06 -15.25
C LEU A 370 50.41 17.69 -16.69
N GLY A 371 51.69 17.57 -17.04
CA GLY A 371 52.13 17.23 -18.40
C GLY A 371 51.95 15.75 -18.79
N GLN A 372 51.18 14.92 -18.08
CA GLN A 372 51.00 13.50 -18.49
C GLN A 372 49.58 12.92 -18.41
N ALA A 373 48.65 13.43 -17.59
CA ALA A 373 47.24 13.02 -17.66
C ALA A 373 46.43 14.00 -18.53
N GLY A 374 45.78 13.50 -19.58
CA GLY A 374 45.04 14.34 -20.54
C GLY A 374 43.71 14.88 -20.01
N LEU A 375 43.10 14.23 -19.00
CA LEU A 375 41.82 14.62 -18.41
C LEU A 375 41.72 14.27 -16.91
N VAL A 376 41.29 15.21 -16.07
CA VAL A 376 40.93 14.94 -14.66
C VAL A 376 39.44 15.17 -14.45
N VAL A 377 38.77 14.23 -13.76
CA VAL A 377 37.33 14.25 -13.47
C VAL A 377 37.11 14.18 -11.95
N ASP A 378 36.57 15.24 -11.37
CA ASP A 378 36.23 15.30 -9.94
C ASP A 378 34.73 15.07 -9.73
N LEU A 379 34.36 14.03 -8.98
CA LEU A 379 32.99 13.69 -8.59
C LEU A 379 32.71 14.29 -7.20
N VAL A 380 31.79 15.23 -7.09
CA VAL A 380 31.49 15.96 -5.84
C VAL A 380 30.07 15.66 -5.37
N GLU A 381 29.90 15.26 -4.11
CA GLU A 381 28.59 15.02 -3.50
C GLU A 381 28.10 16.28 -2.76
N HIS A 382 26.86 16.73 -3.00
CA HIS A 382 26.26 17.91 -2.35
C HIS A 382 24.84 17.64 -1.81
N VAL A 383 24.53 18.07 -0.58
CA VAL A 383 23.22 17.80 0.08
C VAL A 383 22.07 18.67 -0.46
N ASP A 384 22.37 19.86 -1.00
CA ASP A 384 21.33 20.89 -1.21
C ASP A 384 21.08 21.31 -2.68
N ALA A 385 21.69 20.68 -3.68
CA ALA A 385 21.38 20.99 -5.09
C ALA A 385 21.55 19.79 -6.04
N THR A 386 20.62 19.65 -6.99
CA THR A 386 20.81 18.88 -8.23
C THR A 386 21.43 19.78 -9.29
N THR A 387 22.75 19.89 -9.36
CA THR A 387 23.41 20.63 -10.46
C THR A 387 24.79 20.06 -10.77
N VAL A 388 24.89 19.19 -11.76
CA VAL A 388 26.17 18.72 -12.31
C VAL A 388 26.87 19.92 -12.95
N VAL A 389 27.94 20.45 -12.34
CA VAL A 389 28.72 21.55 -12.90
C VAL A 389 30.05 21.03 -13.39
N VAL A 390 30.19 20.87 -14.71
CA VAL A 390 31.45 20.53 -15.38
C VAL A 390 32.18 21.79 -15.80
N ARG A 391 33.28 22.13 -15.12
CA ARG A 391 34.18 23.21 -15.53
C ARG A 391 35.47 22.64 -16.13
N GLY A 392 35.72 22.98 -17.39
CA GLY A 392 36.93 22.65 -18.12
C GLY A 392 37.38 23.78 -19.02
N GLY A 393 38.64 24.16 -18.93
CA GLY A 393 39.32 24.91 -20.00
C GLY A 393 39.96 23.91 -20.95
N ILE A 394 39.68 23.99 -22.25
CA ILE A 394 40.23 23.06 -23.24
C ILE A 394 40.59 23.82 -24.52
N GLY A 395 41.77 23.51 -25.10
CA GLY A 395 42.12 23.92 -26.46
C GLY A 395 41.27 23.21 -27.52
N GLU A 396 41.02 23.88 -28.64
CA GLU A 396 39.90 23.62 -29.59
C GLU A 396 39.75 22.18 -30.13
N ASP A 397 40.80 21.34 -30.16
CA ASP A 397 40.73 19.98 -30.72
C ASP A 397 40.61 18.85 -29.67
N ALA A 398 41.00 19.07 -28.41
CA ALA A 398 40.74 18.12 -27.31
C ALA A 398 39.33 18.29 -26.70
N GLY A 399 38.64 19.39 -27.08
CA GLY A 399 37.36 19.80 -26.52
C GLY A 399 36.23 18.79 -26.68
N ARG A 400 36.14 18.09 -27.83
CA ARG A 400 34.97 17.25 -28.14
C ARG A 400 34.88 15.94 -27.35
N VAL A 401 36.01 15.26 -27.10
CA VAL A 401 36.01 14.01 -26.32
C VAL A 401 35.75 14.30 -24.84
N ALA A 402 36.37 15.35 -24.30
CA ALA A 402 36.18 15.76 -22.91
C ALA A 402 34.80 16.36 -22.64
N GLU A 403 34.25 17.17 -23.55
CA GLU A 403 32.88 17.69 -23.47
C GLU A 403 31.85 16.56 -23.56
N ALA A 404 32.08 15.56 -24.41
CA ALA A 404 31.18 14.43 -24.51
C ALA A 404 31.28 13.45 -23.33
N VAL A 405 32.49 13.25 -22.79
CA VAL A 405 32.71 12.51 -21.53
C VAL A 405 32.02 13.22 -20.35
N ALA A 406 32.18 14.54 -20.24
CA ALA A 406 31.49 15.37 -19.25
C ALA A 406 29.97 15.30 -19.38
N THR A 407 29.46 15.37 -20.62
CA THR A 407 28.02 15.29 -20.94
C THR A 407 27.46 13.90 -20.63
N ALA A 408 28.19 12.82 -20.94
CA ALA A 408 27.78 11.45 -20.65
C ALA A 408 27.81 11.12 -19.14
N LEU A 409 28.82 11.62 -18.41
CA LEU A 409 28.88 11.51 -16.95
C LEU A 409 27.77 12.31 -16.26
N ALA A 410 27.43 13.49 -16.79
CA ALA A 410 26.26 14.24 -16.34
C ALA A 410 24.93 13.50 -16.61
N GLY A 411 24.83 12.82 -17.76
CA GLY A 411 23.66 11.99 -18.13
C GLY A 411 23.50 10.76 -17.23
N ALA A 412 24.58 10.04 -16.95
CA ALA A 412 24.56 8.86 -16.07
C ALA A 412 24.27 9.23 -14.60
N ALA A 413 24.78 10.36 -14.11
CA ALA A 413 24.43 10.88 -12.77
C ALA A 413 22.93 11.26 -12.68
N HIS A 414 22.30 11.64 -13.79
CA HIS A 414 20.87 11.89 -13.89
C HIS A 414 20.06 10.57 -13.90
N GLU A 415 20.52 9.52 -14.58
CA GLU A 415 19.89 8.18 -14.57
C GLU A 415 20.00 7.44 -13.21
N LEU A 416 21.07 7.67 -12.44
CA LEU A 416 21.20 7.17 -11.05
C LEU A 416 20.15 7.75 -10.09
N VAL A 417 19.59 8.92 -10.41
CA VAL A 417 18.44 9.50 -9.69
C VAL A 417 17.11 8.96 -10.26
N ALA A 418 17.10 8.45 -11.50
CA ALA A 418 15.91 8.11 -12.27
C ALA A 418 15.53 6.60 -12.29
N THR A 419 15.93 5.81 -11.29
CA THR A 419 15.18 4.58 -10.93
C THR A 419 14.12 4.83 -9.85
N ALA A 420 13.86 6.10 -9.53
CA ALA A 420 12.51 6.61 -9.29
C ALA A 420 11.90 7.00 -10.65
N VAL A 421 10.60 6.76 -10.87
CA VAL A 421 9.89 7.30 -12.05
C VAL A 421 9.93 8.83 -11.96
N ALA A 422 10.99 9.44 -12.48
CA ALA A 422 11.09 10.88 -12.59
C ALA A 422 10.13 11.31 -13.71
N PRO A 423 9.21 12.26 -13.47
CA PRO A 423 8.46 12.87 -14.55
C PRO A 423 9.44 13.55 -15.52
N ASP A 424 9.01 13.83 -16.76
CA ASP A 424 9.81 14.62 -17.72
C ASP A 424 10.40 15.85 -17.01
N PRO A 425 11.67 16.22 -17.18
CA PRO A 425 12.25 17.42 -16.59
C PRO A 425 11.37 18.69 -16.70
N ALA A 426 10.60 18.83 -17.78
CA ALA A 426 9.62 19.91 -17.95
C ALA A 426 8.44 19.82 -16.96
N GLU A 427 7.96 18.61 -16.67
CA GLU A 427 6.90 18.32 -15.70
C GLU A 427 7.40 18.47 -14.26
N PHE A 428 8.63 18.03 -13.95
CA PHE A 428 9.24 18.29 -12.65
C PHE A 428 9.34 19.79 -12.38
N ALA A 429 9.76 20.58 -13.36
CA ALA A 429 9.83 22.04 -13.24
C ALA A 429 8.45 22.69 -13.06
N ALA A 430 7.44 22.23 -13.79
CA ALA A 430 6.06 22.70 -13.64
C ALA A 430 5.50 22.38 -12.25
N LEU A 431 5.74 21.18 -11.75
CA LEU A 431 5.32 20.73 -10.43
C LEU A 431 6.06 21.49 -9.31
N ALA A 432 7.38 21.66 -9.44
CA ALA A 432 8.19 22.42 -8.50
C ALA A 432 7.78 23.90 -8.45
N ALA A 433 7.28 24.45 -9.56
CA ALA A 433 6.75 25.81 -9.61
C ALA A 433 5.34 25.94 -8.99
N ALA A 434 4.55 24.87 -9.01
CA ALA A 434 3.19 24.84 -8.45
C ALA A 434 3.15 24.45 -6.96
N ALA A 435 4.17 23.75 -6.46
CA ALA A 435 4.26 23.32 -5.07
C ALA A 435 4.47 24.49 -4.10
N PRO A 436 3.92 24.42 -2.87
CA PRO A 436 4.03 25.50 -1.87
C PRO A 436 5.44 25.65 -1.27
N ALA A 437 6.31 24.64 -1.45
CA ALA A 437 7.68 24.64 -0.96
C ALA A 437 8.62 23.87 -1.91
N PRO A 438 9.95 24.08 -1.82
CA PRO A 438 10.91 23.47 -2.75
C PRO A 438 10.77 21.96 -2.80
N VAL A 439 10.56 21.39 -3.99
CA VAL A 439 10.40 19.95 -4.18
C VAL A 439 11.77 19.26 -4.14
N ARG A 440 11.93 18.28 -3.25
CA ARG A 440 13.12 17.44 -3.13
C ARG A 440 13.04 16.21 -4.04
N ALA A 441 11.88 15.59 -4.15
CA ALA A 441 11.68 14.37 -4.92
C ALA A 441 10.24 14.28 -5.46
N VAL A 442 10.07 13.58 -6.58
CA VAL A 442 8.77 13.17 -7.12
C VAL A 442 8.80 11.66 -7.26
N LEU A 443 7.77 10.99 -6.74
CA LEU A 443 7.69 9.54 -6.66
C LEU A 443 6.32 9.07 -7.19
N PRO A 444 6.22 7.86 -7.74
CA PRO A 444 4.93 7.27 -8.05
C PRO A 444 4.10 7.05 -6.77
N LEU A 445 2.80 6.88 -6.92
CA LEU A 445 1.94 6.46 -5.81
C LEU A 445 2.04 4.95 -5.59
N SER A 446 1.95 4.52 -4.33
CA SER A 446 1.67 3.12 -4.03
C SER A 446 0.26 2.75 -4.55
N PRO A 447 -0.03 1.46 -4.75
CA PRO A 447 -1.31 1.03 -5.30
C PRO A 447 -2.54 1.55 -4.54
N LEU A 448 -2.48 1.54 -3.20
CA LEU A 448 -3.56 2.09 -2.37
C LEU A 448 -3.57 3.62 -2.39
N GLN A 449 -2.41 4.28 -2.40
CA GLN A 449 -2.35 5.74 -2.54
C GLN A 449 -3.03 6.21 -3.83
N ALA A 450 -2.84 5.51 -4.95
CA ALA A 450 -3.50 5.83 -6.21
C ALA A 450 -5.03 5.72 -6.09
N GLY A 451 -5.54 4.65 -5.47
CA GLY A 451 -6.97 4.47 -5.22
C GLY A 451 -7.56 5.55 -4.30
N MET A 452 -6.90 5.83 -3.18
CA MET A 452 -7.32 6.88 -2.23
C MET A 452 -7.27 8.27 -2.86
N TYR A 453 -6.23 8.56 -3.66
CA TYR A 453 -6.09 9.82 -4.39
C TYR A 453 -7.28 10.04 -5.32
N VAL A 454 -7.63 9.06 -6.15
CA VAL A 454 -8.79 9.14 -7.05
C VAL A 454 -10.08 9.39 -6.28
N GLN A 455 -10.32 8.66 -5.19
CA GLN A 455 -11.52 8.86 -4.38
C GLN A 455 -11.56 10.26 -3.73
N SER A 456 -10.42 10.75 -3.27
CA SER A 456 -10.32 12.07 -2.66
C SER A 456 -10.58 13.16 -3.71
N VAL A 457 -10.02 13.10 -4.92
CA VAL A 457 -10.25 14.15 -5.93
C VAL A 457 -11.63 14.12 -6.59
N MET A 458 -12.33 12.97 -6.57
CA MET A 458 -13.64 12.81 -7.21
C MET A 458 -14.78 13.46 -6.41
N ASP A 459 -14.70 13.51 -5.09
CA ASP A 459 -15.68 14.19 -4.23
C ASP A 459 -15.14 15.57 -3.81
N ALA A 460 -15.76 16.63 -4.33
CA ALA A 460 -15.31 18.00 -4.10
C ALA A 460 -15.71 18.54 -2.72
N GLU A 461 -16.74 17.98 -2.07
CA GLU A 461 -17.31 18.54 -0.84
C GLU A 461 -16.81 17.86 0.44
N ARG A 462 -16.48 16.55 0.41
CA ARG A 462 -16.04 15.82 1.61
C ARG A 462 -14.91 14.83 1.32
N ASP A 463 -14.03 14.68 2.31
CA ASP A 463 -12.95 13.70 2.31
C ASP A 463 -13.04 12.81 3.53
N VAL A 464 -13.10 11.50 3.33
CA VAL A 464 -13.21 10.51 4.42
C VAL A 464 -11.86 9.88 4.77
N TYR A 465 -10.79 10.18 4.01
CA TYR A 465 -9.47 9.55 4.16
C TYR A 465 -8.55 10.32 5.10
N TYR A 466 -9.08 10.76 6.24
CA TYR A 466 -8.27 11.28 7.35
C TYR A 466 -8.36 10.35 8.56
N ALA A 467 -7.36 10.46 9.42
CA ALA A 467 -7.38 9.86 10.75
C ALA A 467 -7.12 10.94 11.80
N GLN A 468 -7.84 10.86 12.92
CA GLN A 468 -7.68 11.76 14.05
C GLN A 468 -7.32 10.93 15.29
N ASN A 469 -6.19 11.23 15.91
CA ASN A 469 -5.72 10.62 17.15
C ASN A 469 -5.80 11.67 18.26
N THR A 470 -6.46 11.34 19.36
CA THR A 470 -6.63 12.23 20.50
C THR A 470 -5.94 11.64 21.70
N PHE A 471 -5.05 12.38 22.36
CA PHE A 471 -4.31 11.97 23.55
C PHE A 471 -4.58 12.94 24.68
N ARG A 472 -5.21 12.48 25.77
CA ARG A 472 -5.27 13.22 27.04
C ARG A 472 -3.96 13.02 27.79
N ILE A 473 -3.28 14.11 28.11
CA ILE A 473 -1.98 14.13 28.77
C ILE A 473 -2.15 14.83 30.13
N ALA A 474 -1.78 14.14 31.20
CA ALA A 474 -1.94 14.65 32.57
C ALA A 474 -1.12 15.92 32.82
N ASP A 475 0.06 16.01 32.20
CA ASP A 475 0.97 17.14 32.32
C ASP A 475 0.71 18.22 31.26
N ARG A 476 1.16 19.45 31.53
CA ARG A 476 1.10 20.52 30.54
C ARG A 476 2.14 20.32 29.44
N ILE A 477 1.70 20.33 28.19
CA ILE A 477 2.54 20.25 27.00
C ILE A 477 3.30 21.57 26.83
N ASP A 478 4.61 21.48 26.68
CA ASP A 478 5.49 22.58 26.28
C ASP A 478 5.37 22.79 24.76
N LEU A 479 4.75 23.89 24.36
CA LEU A 479 4.45 24.14 22.94
C LEU A 479 5.71 24.35 22.11
N ASP A 480 6.75 24.95 22.66
CA ASP A 480 7.97 25.22 21.90
C ASP A 480 8.74 23.92 21.66
N ARG A 481 8.76 23.03 22.66
CA ARG A 481 9.27 21.66 22.47
C ARG A 481 8.43 20.85 21.49
N MET A 482 7.10 21.00 21.50
CA MET A 482 6.22 20.31 20.55
C MET A 482 6.42 20.81 19.12
N ARG A 483 6.53 22.14 18.92
CA ARG A 483 6.86 22.73 17.62
C ARG A 483 8.23 22.24 17.11
N ALA A 484 9.24 22.22 17.97
CA ALA A 484 10.56 21.70 17.62
C ALA A 484 10.52 20.20 17.27
N ALA A 485 9.72 19.40 17.99
CA ALA A 485 9.53 17.99 17.71
C ALA A 485 8.83 17.76 16.37
N ALA A 486 7.76 18.50 16.11
CA ALA A 486 7.01 18.43 14.85
C ALA A 486 7.87 18.81 13.64
N ALA A 487 8.69 19.86 13.75
CA ALA A 487 9.63 20.25 12.69
C ALA A 487 10.68 19.15 12.42
N ARG A 488 11.23 18.54 13.48
CA ARG A 488 12.20 17.43 13.35
C ARG A 488 11.56 16.14 12.85
N LEU A 489 10.27 15.91 13.12
CA LEU A 489 9.55 14.73 12.64
C LEU A 489 9.56 14.67 11.11
N GLY A 490 9.32 15.80 10.45
CA GLY A 490 9.41 15.89 8.99
C GLY A 490 10.80 15.55 8.45
N ALA A 491 11.87 15.95 9.15
CA ALA A 491 13.24 15.61 8.79
C ALA A 491 13.55 14.10 8.92
N VAL A 492 12.99 13.45 9.95
CA VAL A 492 13.13 12.00 10.17
C VAL A 492 12.30 11.20 9.18
N HIS A 493 11.09 11.65 8.88
CA HIS A 493 10.14 11.00 7.97
C HIS A 493 9.76 11.92 6.82
N PRO A 494 10.49 11.89 5.69
CA PRO A 494 10.23 12.75 4.54
C PRO A 494 8.79 12.68 4.00
N ALA A 495 8.11 11.53 4.15
CA ALA A 495 6.72 11.34 3.77
C ALA A 495 5.74 12.30 4.48
N VAL A 496 6.09 12.85 5.66
CA VAL A 496 5.28 13.87 6.35
C VAL A 496 5.15 15.15 5.52
N ARG A 497 6.13 15.41 4.64
CA ARG A 497 6.21 16.58 3.74
C ARG A 497 5.71 16.26 2.33
N ALA A 498 4.93 15.19 2.16
CA ALA A 498 4.42 14.76 0.87
C ALA A 498 3.10 15.46 0.51
N GLY A 499 3.06 16.05 -0.69
CA GLY A 499 1.85 16.43 -1.39
C GLY A 499 1.57 15.50 -2.58
N PHE A 500 0.37 15.59 -3.15
CA PHE A 500 -0.14 14.68 -4.17
C PHE A 500 -0.82 15.47 -5.28
N THR A 501 -0.59 15.06 -6.54
CA THR A 501 -1.26 15.68 -7.70
C THR A 501 -1.46 14.67 -8.83
N GLY A 502 -2.44 14.94 -9.67
CA GLY A 502 -2.81 14.17 -10.86
C GLY A 502 -2.47 14.88 -12.17
N ASP A 503 -2.00 16.13 -12.09
CA ASP A 503 -1.72 16.99 -13.24
C ASP A 503 -0.34 16.69 -13.87
N THR A 504 -0.07 15.41 -14.15
CA THR A 504 1.16 14.97 -14.84
C THR A 504 0.81 13.98 -15.97
N ALA A 505 1.62 13.93 -17.03
CA ALA A 505 1.38 12.97 -18.12
C ALA A 505 1.60 11.51 -17.68
N ALA A 506 2.37 11.29 -16.62
CA ALA A 506 2.58 9.97 -16.02
C ALA A 506 1.41 9.51 -15.11
N GLY A 507 0.41 10.36 -14.87
CA GLY A 507 -0.71 10.09 -13.96
C GLY A 507 -0.48 10.66 -12.56
N PRO A 508 -1.17 10.16 -11.52
CA PRO A 508 -1.04 10.71 -10.18
C PRO A 508 0.31 10.36 -9.53
N VAL A 509 0.94 11.35 -8.91
CA VAL A 509 2.26 11.28 -8.26
C VAL A 509 2.23 11.90 -6.87
N GLN A 510 3.22 11.55 -6.05
CA GLN A 510 3.52 12.27 -4.82
C GLN A 510 4.79 13.10 -4.99
N PHE A 511 4.81 14.32 -4.44
CA PHE A 511 5.97 15.18 -4.41
C PHE A 511 6.35 15.48 -2.96
N TRP A 512 7.63 15.39 -2.64
CA TRP A 512 8.13 15.59 -1.28
C TRP A 512 8.84 16.93 -1.20
N CYS A 513 8.42 17.81 -0.30
CA CYS A 513 9.08 19.09 -0.08
C CYS A 513 10.38 18.93 0.74
N ALA A 514 11.40 19.73 0.42
CA ALA A 514 12.69 19.76 1.09
C ALA A 514 12.55 20.27 2.53
N GLU A 515 11.75 21.30 2.74
CA GLU A 515 11.37 21.83 4.05
C GLU A 515 9.93 22.31 3.98
N HIS A 516 9.11 21.90 4.94
CA HIS A 516 7.79 22.49 5.17
C HIS A 516 7.44 22.23 6.64
N PRO A 517 7.31 23.28 7.47
CA PRO A 517 7.05 23.09 8.89
C PRO A 517 5.66 22.52 9.11
N VAL A 518 5.54 21.64 10.10
CA VAL A 518 4.26 21.18 10.65
C VAL A 518 3.74 22.25 11.61
N GLU A 519 2.55 22.77 11.35
CA GLU A 519 1.92 23.74 12.25
C GLU A 519 1.41 23.06 13.53
N VAL A 520 1.68 23.71 14.67
CA VAL A 520 1.15 23.33 15.98
C VAL A 520 0.25 24.45 16.50
N THR A 521 -1.06 24.20 16.51
CA THR A 521 -2.08 25.14 16.96
C THR A 521 -2.36 24.95 18.45
N GLU A 522 -2.58 26.05 19.18
CA GLU A 522 -3.06 26.02 20.57
C GLU A 522 -4.51 26.49 20.63
N VAL A 523 -5.35 25.75 21.37
CA VAL A 523 -6.72 26.14 21.70
C VAL A 523 -6.88 26.15 23.22
N ASP A 524 -7.29 27.27 23.80
CA ASP A 524 -7.46 27.39 25.25
C ASP A 524 -8.94 27.30 25.65
N LEU A 525 -9.31 26.20 26.31
CA LEU A 525 -10.66 25.94 26.82
C LEU A 525 -10.73 26.02 28.36
N ARG A 526 -9.68 26.52 29.03
CA ARG A 526 -9.64 26.55 30.51
C ARG A 526 -10.69 27.45 31.14
N ALA A 527 -11.14 28.46 30.40
CA ALA A 527 -12.15 29.43 30.84
C ALA A 527 -13.56 29.12 30.28
N ASP A 528 -13.73 28.00 29.56
CA ASP A 528 -15.02 27.61 29.02
C ASP A 528 -15.96 27.09 30.12
N GLU A 529 -17.25 27.37 30.00
CA GLU A 529 -18.27 26.90 30.96
C GLU A 529 -18.58 25.41 30.78
N ASP A 530 -18.40 24.87 29.58
CA ASP A 530 -18.48 23.44 29.24
C ASP A 530 -17.26 23.01 28.41
N PRO A 531 -16.09 22.80 29.05
CA PRO A 531 -14.86 22.40 28.36
C PRO A 531 -14.99 21.08 27.58
N ALA A 532 -15.89 20.18 28.00
CA ALA A 532 -16.10 18.90 27.33
C ALA A 532 -16.89 19.07 26.02
N GLY A 533 -17.99 19.84 26.06
CA GLY A 533 -18.74 20.21 24.86
C GLY A 533 -17.90 21.05 23.88
N ALA A 534 -17.10 21.99 24.40
CA ALA A 534 -16.19 22.79 23.59
C ALA A 534 -15.08 21.94 22.94
N LEU A 535 -14.49 20.98 23.67
CA LEU A 535 -13.51 20.05 23.10
C LEU A 535 -14.13 19.22 21.98
N ALA A 536 -15.34 18.68 22.17
CA ALA A 536 -16.05 17.94 21.13
C ALA A 536 -16.29 18.79 19.87
N ALA A 537 -16.63 20.07 20.04
CA ALA A 537 -16.78 21.01 18.93
C ALA A 537 -15.46 21.34 18.21
N VAL A 538 -14.33 21.36 18.93
CA VAL A 538 -12.99 21.51 18.36
C VAL A 538 -12.63 20.29 17.52
N LEU A 539 -12.82 19.07 18.05
CA LEU A 539 -12.54 17.82 17.34
C LEU A 539 -13.38 17.68 16.07
N ALA A 540 -14.69 17.97 16.17
CA ALA A 540 -15.60 17.93 15.03
C ALA A 540 -15.22 18.95 13.95
N ARG A 541 -14.86 20.18 14.35
CA ARG A 541 -14.42 21.22 13.39
C ARG A 541 -13.11 20.86 12.72
N ASP A 542 -12.14 20.33 13.46
CA ASP A 542 -10.89 19.86 12.86
C ASP A 542 -11.14 18.72 11.85
N ALA A 543 -12.02 17.78 12.17
CA ALA A 543 -12.43 16.70 11.27
C ALA A 543 -13.16 17.20 9.99
N GLU A 544 -13.88 18.32 10.06
CA GLU A 544 -14.54 18.96 8.91
C GLU A 544 -13.56 19.70 7.98
N VAL A 545 -12.42 20.17 8.49
CA VAL A 545 -11.44 20.92 7.69
C VAL A 545 -10.63 19.96 6.83
N ARG A 546 -10.96 19.95 5.54
CA ARG A 546 -10.30 19.13 4.52
C ARG A 546 -8.82 19.50 4.34
N PHE A 547 -7.99 18.50 4.07
CA PHE A 547 -6.63 18.72 3.57
C PHE A 547 -6.65 19.04 2.07
N SER A 548 -5.90 20.06 1.65
CA SER A 548 -5.59 20.26 0.25
C SER A 548 -4.43 19.34 -0.13
N LEU A 549 -4.67 18.36 -1.01
CA LEU A 549 -3.67 17.34 -1.34
C LEU A 549 -2.39 17.93 -1.96
N THR A 550 -2.51 19.08 -2.60
CA THR A 550 -1.39 19.81 -3.22
C THR A 550 -0.68 20.76 -2.26
N ASP A 551 -1.12 20.86 -1.00
CA ASP A 551 -0.59 21.78 0.01
C ASP A 551 -0.09 21.02 1.26
N PRO A 552 1.07 20.34 1.19
CA PRO A 552 1.66 19.65 2.34
C PRO A 552 2.10 20.62 3.46
N PRO A 553 2.24 20.16 4.73
CA PRO A 553 2.03 18.80 5.19
C PRO A 553 0.55 18.47 5.35
N LEU A 554 0.15 17.26 4.96
CA LEU A 554 -1.22 16.77 5.17
C LEU A 554 -1.41 16.24 6.61
N LEU A 555 -0.88 16.97 7.59
CA LEU A 555 -0.90 16.67 9.01
C LEU A 555 -1.05 17.97 9.81
N ARG A 556 -1.87 17.92 10.87
CA ARG A 556 -2.08 18.99 11.85
C ARG A 556 -1.87 18.48 13.27
N LEU A 557 -1.26 19.32 14.10
CA LEU A 557 -1.14 19.10 15.54
C LEU A 557 -1.88 20.21 16.28
N THR A 558 -2.88 19.85 17.08
CA THR A 558 -3.62 20.82 17.91
C THR A 558 -3.46 20.44 19.38
N VAL A 559 -2.97 21.37 20.18
CA VAL A 559 -2.90 21.26 21.64
C VAL A 559 -4.07 22.02 22.24
N VAL A 560 -5.01 21.31 22.85
CA VAL A 560 -6.17 21.88 23.53
C VAL A 560 -5.91 21.90 25.03
N ARG A 561 -5.88 23.10 25.64
CA ARG A 561 -5.73 23.28 27.09
C ARG A 561 -7.08 23.14 27.76
N THR A 562 -7.25 22.17 28.65
CA THR A 562 -8.44 22.06 29.51
C THR A 562 -8.10 22.46 30.95
N PRO A 563 -9.09 22.67 31.84
CA PRO A 563 -8.83 23.03 33.24
C PRO A 563 -7.88 22.05 33.96
N ASP A 564 -8.04 20.75 33.70
CA ASP A 564 -7.37 19.68 34.45
C ASP A 564 -6.20 19.04 33.69
N ASP A 565 -6.27 18.97 32.35
CA ASP A 565 -5.33 18.26 31.50
C ASP A 565 -5.08 19.00 30.17
N ASP A 566 -4.14 18.50 29.36
CA ASP A 566 -4.02 18.90 27.96
C ASP A 566 -4.45 17.77 27.04
N VAL A 567 -5.02 18.13 25.89
CA VAL A 567 -5.37 17.18 24.84
C VAL A 567 -4.54 17.47 23.59
N LEU A 568 -3.70 16.52 23.19
CA LEU A 568 -3.01 16.55 21.91
C LEU A 568 -3.87 15.86 20.85
N VAL A 569 -4.23 16.59 19.80
CA VAL A 569 -4.95 16.08 18.64
C VAL A 569 -3.99 16.02 17.46
N LEU A 570 -3.79 14.83 16.90
CA LEU A 570 -3.02 14.59 15.70
C LEU A 570 -3.97 14.15 14.59
N THR A 571 -4.13 15.00 13.59
CA THR A 571 -5.00 14.73 12.43
C THR A 571 -4.16 14.68 11.17
N TYR A 572 -4.29 13.63 10.38
CA TYR A 572 -3.50 13.46 9.15
C TYR A 572 -4.29 12.76 8.05
N HIS A 573 -3.91 13.00 6.80
CA HIS A 573 -4.46 12.28 5.67
C HIS A 573 -3.84 10.88 5.54
N LEU A 574 -4.66 9.85 5.30
CA LEU A 574 -4.24 8.45 5.11
C LEU A 574 -3.33 8.22 3.89
N LEU A 575 -3.09 9.26 3.08
CA LEU A 575 -2.13 9.23 1.97
C LEU A 575 -0.68 9.33 2.46
N LEU A 576 -0.43 9.87 3.65
CA LEU A 576 0.92 10.01 4.19
C LEU A 576 1.47 8.67 4.71
N TRP A 577 0.66 7.94 5.48
CA TRP A 577 1.05 6.64 6.02
C TRP A 577 -0.14 5.78 6.48
N ASP A 578 0.12 4.47 6.59
CA ASP A 578 -0.84 3.47 7.04
C ASP A 578 -0.94 3.30 8.57
N GLY A 579 -1.92 2.51 9.01
CA GLY A 579 -2.13 2.19 10.42
C GLY A 579 -0.96 1.47 11.10
N TRP A 580 -0.10 0.77 10.34
CA TRP A 580 1.14 0.16 10.84
C TRP A 580 2.13 1.26 11.25
N SER A 581 2.41 2.16 10.30
CA SER A 581 3.34 3.28 10.45
C SER A 581 2.93 4.27 11.55
N ARG A 582 1.62 4.38 11.84
CA ARG A 582 1.07 5.25 12.89
C ARG A 582 1.78 5.07 14.23
N SER A 583 1.99 3.83 14.66
CA SER A 583 2.65 3.53 15.95
C SER A 583 4.07 4.11 16.01
N ARG A 584 4.83 3.97 14.92
CA ARG A 584 6.19 4.49 14.76
C ARG A 584 6.24 6.01 14.74
N VAL A 585 5.38 6.65 13.95
CA VAL A 585 5.28 8.12 13.87
C VAL A 585 4.97 8.73 15.23
N LEU A 586 4.04 8.13 15.98
CA LEU A 586 3.72 8.56 17.35
C LEU A 586 4.92 8.41 18.28
N ASP A 587 5.60 7.27 18.26
CA ASP A 587 6.78 7.05 19.10
C ASP A 587 7.92 8.03 18.77
N ASP A 588 8.15 8.34 17.50
CA ASP A 588 9.12 9.34 17.06
C ASP A 588 8.77 10.75 17.52
N LEU A 589 7.52 11.17 17.35
CA LEU A 589 7.06 12.49 17.77
C LEU A 589 7.31 12.72 19.26
N PHE A 590 6.92 11.76 20.10
CA PHE A 590 7.11 11.86 21.54
C PHE A 590 8.58 11.71 21.96
N THR A 591 9.37 10.90 21.25
CA THR A 591 10.82 10.81 21.47
C THR A 591 11.53 12.12 21.15
N LEU A 592 11.18 12.78 20.04
CA LEU A 592 11.67 14.09 19.67
C LEU A 592 11.27 15.15 20.69
N TYR A 593 10.02 15.12 21.18
CA TYR A 593 9.53 16.03 22.21
C TYR A 593 10.34 15.94 23.51
N ARG A 594 10.72 14.71 23.92
CA ARG A 594 11.60 14.48 25.08
C ARG A 594 13.06 14.90 24.87
N GLY A 595 13.44 15.32 23.67
CA GLY A 595 14.81 15.69 23.31
C GLY A 595 15.68 14.52 22.85
N GLY A 596 15.06 13.36 22.60
CA GLY A 596 15.73 12.18 22.07
C GLY A 596 16.02 12.27 20.56
N VAL A 597 16.60 11.20 20.04
CA VAL A 597 16.89 11.02 18.62
C VAL A 597 16.20 9.73 18.15
N PRO A 598 15.20 9.85 17.26
CA PRO A 598 14.64 8.73 16.50
C PRO A 598 15.65 7.79 15.88
N GLN A 599 15.33 6.51 15.85
CA GLN A 599 16.05 5.55 15.02
C GLN A 599 15.70 5.79 13.55
N ARG A 600 16.72 5.91 12.70
CA ARG A 600 16.51 6.03 11.25
C ARG A 600 16.14 4.66 10.68
N PRO A 601 15.12 4.57 9.80
CA PRO A 601 14.77 3.31 9.16
C PRO A 601 15.89 2.85 8.24
N ARG A 602 16.07 1.53 8.12
CA ARG A 602 17.12 0.92 7.29
C ARG A 602 16.86 1.06 5.79
N ARG A 603 15.57 1.14 5.42
CA ARG A 603 15.10 1.37 4.05
C ARG A 603 14.11 2.53 4.02
N SER A 604 14.06 3.23 2.89
CA SER A 604 13.13 4.35 2.69
C SER A 604 11.86 3.92 1.95
N PHE A 605 10.77 4.65 2.12
CA PHE A 605 9.54 4.39 1.36
C PHE A 605 9.74 4.61 -0.15
N ALA A 606 10.64 5.52 -0.55
CA ALA A 606 11.00 5.74 -1.94
C ALA A 606 11.61 4.48 -2.59
N GLU A 607 12.45 3.75 -1.86
CA GLU A 607 13.04 2.49 -2.33
C GLU A 607 11.98 1.41 -2.55
N HIS A 608 10.99 1.34 -1.66
CA HIS A 608 9.87 0.42 -1.81
C HIS A 608 9.04 0.75 -3.07
N LEU A 609 8.73 2.02 -3.29
CA LEU A 609 8.01 2.47 -4.48
C LEU A 609 8.78 2.20 -5.78
N ALA A 610 10.11 2.38 -5.76
CA ALA A 610 10.97 2.04 -6.89
C ALA A 610 10.94 0.53 -7.19
N ALA A 611 11.00 -0.31 -6.15
CA ALA A 611 10.89 -1.76 -6.30
C ALA A 611 9.54 -2.19 -6.88
N LEU A 612 8.44 -1.56 -6.45
CA LEU A 612 7.12 -1.79 -7.02
C LEU A 612 7.03 -1.35 -8.49
N ALA A 613 7.63 -0.22 -8.84
CA ALA A 613 7.65 0.27 -10.22
C ALA A 613 8.47 -0.64 -11.16
N ALA A 614 9.45 -1.36 -10.64
CA ALA A 614 10.27 -2.32 -11.37
C ALA A 614 9.64 -3.73 -11.48
N ALA A 615 8.54 -4.00 -10.78
CA ALA A 615 7.90 -5.31 -10.76
C ALA A 615 7.14 -5.62 -12.06
N ASP A 616 6.96 -6.92 -12.37
CA ASP A 616 6.23 -7.38 -13.56
C ASP A 616 4.70 -7.25 -13.36
N ARG A 617 4.23 -6.03 -13.54
CA ARG A 617 2.82 -5.64 -13.43
C ARG A 617 1.90 -6.46 -14.33
N ASP A 618 2.36 -6.87 -15.51
CA ASP A 618 1.54 -7.66 -16.44
C ASP A 618 1.30 -9.07 -15.90
N ALA A 619 2.32 -9.68 -15.27
CA ALA A 619 2.18 -10.96 -14.59
C ALA A 619 1.21 -10.88 -13.40
N ASP A 620 1.28 -9.82 -12.59
CA ASP A 620 0.36 -9.64 -11.46
C ASP A 620 -1.09 -9.51 -11.92
N LEU A 621 -1.33 -8.64 -12.91
CA LEU A 621 -2.67 -8.44 -13.45
C LEU A 621 -3.20 -9.70 -14.12
N ALA A 622 -2.35 -10.53 -14.75
CA ALA A 622 -2.76 -11.81 -15.31
C ALA A 622 -3.20 -12.81 -14.22
N ALA A 623 -2.49 -12.87 -13.09
CA ALA A 623 -2.86 -13.70 -11.95
C ALA A 623 -4.22 -13.28 -11.36
N TRP A 624 -4.42 -11.97 -11.17
CA TRP A 624 -5.70 -11.43 -10.67
C TRP A 624 -6.87 -11.64 -11.63
N ARG A 625 -6.67 -11.46 -12.94
CA ARG A 625 -7.68 -11.76 -13.96
C ARG A 625 -8.09 -13.24 -13.93
N THR A 626 -7.13 -14.14 -13.75
CA THR A 626 -7.40 -15.58 -13.63
C THR A 626 -8.21 -15.90 -12.37
N TYR A 627 -7.85 -15.32 -11.23
CA TYR A 627 -8.55 -15.53 -9.97
C TYR A 627 -9.99 -15.00 -9.98
N LEU A 628 -10.21 -13.85 -10.61
CA LEU A 628 -11.50 -13.18 -10.70
C LEU A 628 -12.31 -13.58 -11.93
N ASP A 629 -11.86 -14.57 -12.71
CA ASP A 629 -12.60 -14.99 -13.90
C ASP A 629 -14.00 -15.52 -13.54
N GLY A 630 -15.00 -15.06 -14.28
CA GLY A 630 -16.41 -15.41 -14.09
C GLY A 630 -17.03 -14.98 -12.76
N VAL A 631 -16.36 -14.15 -11.95
CA VAL A 631 -16.93 -13.68 -10.66
C VAL A 631 -18.01 -12.64 -10.89
N GLU A 632 -19.14 -12.79 -10.21
CA GLU A 632 -20.22 -11.81 -10.18
C GLU A 632 -20.09 -10.88 -8.97
N PRO A 633 -20.56 -9.62 -9.04
CA PRO A 633 -20.53 -8.71 -7.90
C PRO A 633 -21.31 -9.22 -6.68
N THR A 634 -20.76 -8.95 -5.49
CA THR A 634 -21.43 -9.16 -4.19
C THR A 634 -21.67 -7.80 -3.56
N LEU A 635 -22.91 -7.30 -3.69
CA LEU A 635 -23.31 -5.97 -3.21
C LEU A 635 -24.50 -6.14 -2.26
N VAL A 636 -24.34 -5.67 -1.01
CA VAL A 636 -25.43 -5.61 -0.02
C VAL A 636 -26.35 -4.42 -0.30
N THR A 637 -25.80 -3.39 -0.94
CA THR A 637 -26.48 -2.14 -1.31
C THR A 637 -26.80 -2.10 -2.80
N ASP A 638 -27.66 -1.16 -3.20
CA ASP A 638 -27.94 -0.86 -4.62
C ASP A 638 -26.76 -0.11 -5.32
N GLY A 639 -25.60 0.01 -4.68
CA GLY A 639 -24.39 0.65 -5.18
C GLY A 639 -24.16 2.07 -4.67
N VAL A 640 -22.91 2.55 -4.78
CA VAL A 640 -22.45 3.87 -4.27
C VAL A 640 -22.30 4.94 -5.35
N ARG A 641 -22.38 4.56 -6.63
CA ARG A 641 -22.07 5.46 -7.74
C ARG A 641 -23.01 6.67 -7.77
N GLY A 642 -22.42 7.87 -7.79
CA GLY A 642 -23.13 9.14 -7.88
C GLY A 642 -23.77 9.60 -6.56
N ARG A 643 -23.35 9.05 -5.42
CA ARG A 643 -23.77 9.51 -4.09
C ARG A 643 -22.61 10.16 -3.34
N ASP A 644 -22.92 11.24 -2.63
CA ASP A 644 -21.95 11.99 -1.83
C ASP A 644 -21.38 11.12 -0.70
N LEU A 645 -20.13 11.37 -0.29
CA LEU A 645 -19.55 10.70 0.87
C LEU A 645 -20.19 11.18 2.18
N VAL A 646 -20.52 10.23 3.06
CA VAL A 646 -21.05 10.48 4.41
C VAL A 646 -20.13 9.81 5.42
N VAL A 647 -19.93 10.45 6.57
CA VAL A 647 -19.17 9.87 7.69
C VAL A 647 -19.90 8.60 8.17
N PRO A 648 -19.24 7.43 8.19
CA PRO A 648 -19.86 6.21 8.65
C PRO A 648 -20.27 6.25 10.13
N GLU A 649 -21.38 5.60 10.45
CA GLU A 649 -21.73 5.26 11.84
C GLU A 649 -21.05 3.96 12.24
N VAL A 650 -20.77 3.79 13.54
CA VAL A 650 -19.96 2.69 14.06
C VAL A 650 -20.77 1.83 15.04
N LEU A 651 -20.82 0.53 14.78
CA LEU A 651 -21.38 -0.47 15.68
C LEU A 651 -20.27 -1.38 16.23
N HIS A 652 -20.43 -1.81 17.48
CA HIS A 652 -19.43 -2.65 18.16
C HIS A 652 -20.05 -3.94 18.71
N ALA A 653 -19.30 -5.03 18.61
CA ALA A 653 -19.57 -6.28 19.30
C ALA A 653 -18.29 -6.82 19.94
N GLU A 654 -18.32 -7.08 21.24
CA GLU A 654 -17.23 -7.75 21.95
C GLU A 654 -17.52 -9.26 22.06
N LEU A 655 -16.61 -10.09 21.56
CA LEU A 655 -16.70 -11.53 21.70
C LEU A 655 -16.25 -11.94 23.11
N PRO A 656 -17.06 -12.72 23.87
CA PRO A 656 -16.62 -13.22 25.16
C PRO A 656 -15.34 -14.05 25.04
N ALA A 657 -14.46 -13.99 26.04
CA ALA A 657 -13.19 -14.73 26.05
C ALA A 657 -13.35 -16.23 25.75
N ALA A 658 -14.45 -16.84 26.17
CA ALA A 658 -14.76 -18.24 25.87
C ALA A 658 -15.00 -18.50 24.37
N LEU A 659 -15.57 -17.55 23.63
CA LEU A 659 -15.73 -17.64 22.18
C LEU A 659 -14.40 -17.36 21.47
N THR A 660 -13.64 -16.35 21.91
CA THR A 660 -12.28 -16.10 21.41
C THR A 660 -11.41 -17.35 21.50
N GLY A 661 -11.33 -17.98 22.68
CA GLY A 661 -10.56 -19.22 22.85
C GLY A 661 -11.05 -20.39 21.98
N ARG A 662 -12.36 -20.46 21.69
CA ARG A 662 -12.90 -21.47 20.76
C ARG A 662 -12.52 -21.19 19.30
N LEU A 663 -12.51 -19.93 18.89
CA LEU A 663 -12.06 -19.51 17.55
C LEU A 663 -10.57 -19.84 17.35
N GLU A 664 -9.72 -19.50 18.31
CA GLU A 664 -8.30 -19.85 18.26
C GLU A 664 -8.08 -21.37 18.23
N ALA A 665 -8.83 -22.12 19.04
CA ALA A 665 -8.76 -23.57 19.03
C ALA A 665 -9.24 -24.16 17.70
N ALA A 666 -10.25 -23.57 17.08
CA ALA A 666 -10.73 -23.97 15.75
C ALA A 666 -9.70 -23.68 14.67
N ALA A 667 -9.05 -22.51 14.72
CA ALA A 667 -7.97 -22.12 13.83
C ALA A 667 -6.83 -23.15 13.89
N ARG A 668 -6.36 -23.47 15.11
CA ARG A 668 -5.33 -24.50 15.35
C ARG A 668 -5.74 -25.89 14.85
N ARG A 669 -6.98 -26.33 15.12
CA ARG A 669 -7.49 -27.63 14.62
C ARG A 669 -7.59 -27.67 13.09
N GLY A 670 -7.97 -26.54 12.50
CA GLY A 670 -8.11 -26.37 11.07
C GLY A 670 -6.77 -26.31 10.33
N GLY A 671 -5.68 -25.93 11.03
CA GLY A 671 -4.44 -25.54 10.35
C GLY A 671 -4.60 -24.22 9.59
N VAL A 672 -5.50 -23.35 10.05
CA VAL A 672 -5.84 -22.07 9.42
C VAL A 672 -5.64 -20.93 10.39
N THR A 673 -5.57 -19.70 9.87
CA THR A 673 -5.50 -18.49 10.68
C THR A 673 -6.87 -18.07 11.23
N LEU A 674 -6.87 -17.29 12.31
CA LEU A 674 -8.08 -16.60 12.79
C LEU A 674 -8.69 -15.73 11.69
N ASN A 675 -7.83 -15.09 10.89
CA ASN A 675 -8.22 -14.28 9.75
C ASN A 675 -9.05 -15.06 8.74
N ALA A 676 -8.59 -16.26 8.36
CA ALA A 676 -9.30 -17.11 7.41
C ALA A 676 -10.68 -17.56 7.94
N LEU A 677 -10.78 -17.85 9.25
CA LEU A 677 -12.07 -18.18 9.87
C LEU A 677 -13.04 -16.98 9.86
N ALA A 678 -12.55 -15.79 10.20
CA ALA A 678 -13.36 -14.58 10.21
C ALA A 678 -13.82 -14.19 8.80
N GLN A 679 -12.95 -14.26 7.80
CA GLN A 679 -13.30 -14.04 6.40
C GLN A 679 -14.32 -15.07 5.87
N THR A 680 -14.19 -16.34 6.29
CA THR A 680 -15.20 -17.38 5.98
C THR A 680 -16.55 -17.05 6.62
N ALA A 681 -16.55 -16.61 7.88
CA ALA A 681 -17.77 -16.17 8.56
C ALA A 681 -18.41 -14.97 7.87
N LEU A 682 -17.62 -13.99 7.40
CA LEU A 682 -18.13 -12.84 6.66
C LEU A 682 -18.73 -13.27 5.32
N ALA A 683 -18.06 -14.17 4.59
CA ALA A 683 -18.56 -14.71 3.33
C ALA A 683 -19.93 -15.39 3.48
N LEU A 684 -20.16 -16.13 4.59
CA LEU A 684 -21.47 -16.73 4.89
C LEU A 684 -22.56 -15.66 5.04
N VAL A 685 -22.27 -14.57 5.76
CA VAL A 685 -23.22 -13.47 5.95
C VAL A 685 -23.52 -12.82 4.61
N LEU A 686 -22.50 -12.36 3.88
CA LEU A 686 -22.67 -11.67 2.60
C LEU A 686 -23.37 -12.57 1.56
N GLY A 687 -23.04 -13.87 1.51
CA GLY A 687 -23.71 -14.83 0.63
C GLY A 687 -25.19 -15.00 0.96
N ALA A 688 -25.55 -15.01 2.25
CA ALA A 688 -26.94 -15.09 2.69
C ALA A 688 -27.75 -13.82 2.38
N GLU A 689 -27.17 -12.63 2.56
CA GLU A 689 -27.84 -11.36 2.25
C GLU A 689 -28.04 -11.15 0.75
N THR A 690 -27.05 -11.53 -0.05
CA THR A 690 -27.05 -11.29 -1.51
C THR A 690 -27.64 -12.45 -2.30
N GLY A 691 -27.92 -13.58 -1.65
CA GLY A 691 -28.35 -14.82 -2.31
C GLY A 691 -27.28 -15.46 -3.19
N ARG A 692 -25.99 -15.15 -2.96
CA ARG A 692 -24.85 -15.61 -3.75
C ARG A 692 -24.13 -16.78 -3.08
N THR A 693 -23.67 -17.74 -3.88
CA THR A 693 -22.80 -18.83 -3.43
C THR A 693 -21.34 -18.63 -3.83
N ASP A 694 -21.03 -17.68 -4.70
CA ASP A 694 -19.67 -17.25 -5.00
C ASP A 694 -19.57 -15.80 -4.54
N VAL A 695 -18.90 -15.60 -3.41
CA VAL A 695 -18.93 -14.36 -2.64
C VAL A 695 -17.61 -13.65 -2.79
N VAL A 696 -17.64 -12.34 -3.05
CA VAL A 696 -16.46 -11.50 -3.16
C VAL A 696 -16.56 -10.29 -2.23
N PHE A 697 -15.47 -9.96 -1.54
CA PHE A 697 -15.38 -8.76 -0.71
C PHE A 697 -13.93 -8.24 -0.71
N GLY A 698 -13.74 -6.99 -0.31
CA GLY A 698 -12.41 -6.40 -0.18
C GLY A 698 -11.76 -6.83 1.12
N ALA A 699 -10.45 -7.02 1.13
CA ALA A 699 -9.67 -7.15 2.36
C ALA A 699 -8.39 -6.31 2.29
N THR A 700 -7.95 -5.78 3.42
CA THR A 700 -6.66 -5.09 3.51
C THR A 700 -5.52 -6.07 3.79
N VAL A 701 -4.43 -5.96 3.05
CA VAL A 701 -3.17 -6.69 3.26
C VAL A 701 -2.05 -5.73 3.65
N SER A 702 -1.03 -6.20 4.39
CA SER A 702 0.05 -5.35 4.93
C SER A 702 0.89 -4.64 3.87
N GLY A 703 1.09 -5.30 2.71
CA GLY A 703 2.03 -4.90 1.65
C GLY A 703 3.50 -4.85 2.08
N ARG A 704 3.82 -5.22 3.32
CA ARG A 704 5.19 -5.39 3.82
C ARG A 704 5.63 -6.84 3.63
N PRO A 705 6.81 -7.10 3.02
CA PRO A 705 7.31 -8.47 2.88
C PRO A 705 7.48 -9.12 4.26
N ALA A 706 7.14 -10.40 4.37
CA ALA A 706 7.26 -11.15 5.63
C ALA A 706 8.73 -11.43 6.03
N ASP A 707 9.69 -11.19 5.13
CA ASP A 707 11.07 -11.68 5.24
C ASP A 707 12.03 -10.68 5.93
N GLY A 708 11.52 -9.68 6.66
CA GLY A 708 12.36 -8.86 7.57
C GLY A 708 13.34 -7.91 6.87
N ASP A 709 12.94 -7.34 5.73
CA ASP A 709 13.77 -6.55 4.82
C ASP A 709 14.10 -5.12 5.32
N GLY A 710 13.88 -4.84 6.61
CA GLY A 710 14.07 -3.52 7.23
C GLY A 710 12.96 -2.49 6.93
N LEU A 711 11.91 -2.90 6.20
CA LEU A 711 10.74 -2.06 5.90
C LEU A 711 9.75 -1.96 7.06
N GLU A 712 9.87 -2.78 8.11
CA GLU A 712 8.96 -2.76 9.28
C GLU A 712 8.98 -1.43 10.02
N ASP A 713 10.13 -0.75 10.03
CA ASP A 713 10.37 0.53 10.69
C ASP A 713 10.15 1.75 9.77
N THR A 714 9.84 1.51 8.50
CA THR A 714 9.68 2.56 7.49
C THR A 714 8.26 3.13 7.51
N VAL A 715 8.15 4.46 7.53
CA VAL A 715 6.86 5.18 7.48
C VAL A 715 6.44 5.38 6.02
N GLY A 716 5.22 4.95 5.69
CA GLY A 716 4.62 5.08 4.37
C GLY A 716 3.28 4.34 4.27
N VAL A 717 2.67 4.34 3.08
CA VAL A 717 1.44 3.58 2.81
C VAL A 717 1.80 2.29 2.09
N PHE A 718 1.96 1.21 2.87
CA PHE A 718 2.25 -0.12 2.36
C PHE A 718 0.99 -0.96 2.19
N LEU A 719 -0.04 -0.71 3.01
CA LEU A 719 -1.32 -1.38 2.91
C LEU A 719 -1.84 -1.36 1.47
N ASN A 720 -2.46 -2.47 1.05
CA ASN A 720 -3.23 -2.53 -0.18
C ASN A 720 -4.61 -3.16 0.08
N THR A 721 -5.58 -2.81 -0.75
CA THR A 721 -6.91 -3.42 -0.75
C THR A 721 -6.98 -4.42 -1.89
N VAL A 722 -7.28 -5.67 -1.56
CA VAL A 722 -7.35 -6.76 -2.53
C VAL A 722 -8.71 -7.45 -2.48
N ALA A 723 -9.12 -8.08 -3.58
CA ALA A 723 -10.34 -8.87 -3.62
C ALA A 723 -10.12 -10.24 -2.97
N VAL A 724 -11.07 -10.67 -2.15
CA VAL A 724 -11.17 -12.02 -1.60
C VAL A 724 -12.42 -12.67 -2.17
N ARG A 725 -12.26 -13.82 -2.82
CA ARG A 725 -13.34 -14.62 -3.41
C ARG A 725 -13.45 -15.95 -2.68
N LEU A 726 -14.67 -16.35 -2.31
CA LEU A 726 -14.96 -17.66 -1.73
C LEU A 726 -16.23 -18.27 -2.32
N GLY A 727 -16.06 -19.42 -2.96
CA GLY A 727 -17.17 -20.28 -3.39
C GLY A 727 -17.68 -21.15 -2.24
N LEU A 728 -18.90 -20.88 -1.78
CA LEU A 728 -19.63 -21.59 -0.73
C LEU A 728 -20.38 -22.80 -1.29
N ASP A 729 -19.82 -24.00 -1.10
CA ASP A 729 -20.56 -25.26 -1.24
C ASP A 729 -21.36 -25.53 0.05
N PRO A 730 -22.72 -25.60 -0.01
CA PRO A 730 -23.57 -25.78 1.16
C PRO A 730 -23.34 -27.11 1.90
N ARG A 731 -22.77 -28.12 1.24
CA ARG A 731 -22.52 -29.45 1.83
C ARG A 731 -21.15 -29.56 2.50
N ARG A 732 -20.27 -28.59 2.28
CA ARG A 732 -18.87 -28.65 2.72
C ARG A 732 -18.71 -28.03 4.12
N ASP A 733 -17.77 -28.58 4.89
CA ASP A 733 -17.43 -28.11 6.23
C ASP A 733 -16.84 -26.69 6.19
N LEU A 734 -17.18 -25.87 7.19
CA LEU A 734 -16.69 -24.50 7.29
C LEU A 734 -15.16 -24.39 7.42
N LEU A 735 -14.50 -25.34 8.10
CA LEU A 735 -13.04 -25.33 8.20
C LEU A 735 -12.38 -25.63 6.86
N ASP A 736 -13.01 -26.41 5.98
CA ASP A 736 -12.48 -26.66 4.64
C ASP A 736 -12.61 -25.44 3.73
N HIS A 737 -13.67 -24.64 3.90
CA HIS A 737 -13.79 -23.34 3.22
C HIS A 737 -12.69 -22.38 3.70
N ALA A 738 -12.44 -22.32 5.01
CA ALA A 738 -11.36 -21.50 5.55
C ALA A 738 -9.97 -21.92 5.06
N ARG A 739 -9.70 -23.23 4.93
CA ARG A 739 -8.46 -23.74 4.33
C ARG A 739 -8.31 -23.30 2.88
N ARG A 740 -9.35 -23.49 2.07
CA ARG A 740 -9.35 -23.08 0.67
C ARG A 740 -9.12 -21.58 0.52
N LEU A 741 -9.80 -20.76 1.30
CA LEU A 741 -9.61 -19.30 1.29
C LEU A 741 -8.16 -18.93 1.62
N GLN A 742 -7.57 -19.60 2.62
CA GLN A 742 -6.18 -19.39 2.99
C GLN A 742 -5.21 -19.81 1.88
N ASP A 743 -5.43 -20.96 1.24
CA ASP A 743 -4.59 -21.46 0.14
C ASP A 743 -4.66 -20.52 -1.07
N ASP A 744 -5.87 -20.09 -1.44
CA ASP A 744 -6.11 -19.12 -2.52
C ASP A 744 -5.41 -17.79 -2.21
N ARG A 745 -5.45 -17.33 -0.95
CA ARG A 745 -4.77 -16.10 -0.53
C ARG A 745 -3.25 -16.23 -0.55
N ALA A 746 -2.71 -17.34 -0.06
CA ALA A 746 -1.28 -17.61 -0.08
C ALA A 746 -0.73 -17.66 -1.51
N GLY A 747 -1.48 -18.24 -2.45
CA GLY A 747 -1.09 -18.31 -3.86
C GLY A 747 -1.05 -16.95 -4.57
N LEU A 748 -1.83 -15.98 -4.13
CA LEU A 748 -1.89 -14.64 -4.72
C LEU A 748 -1.06 -13.59 -3.97
N MET A 749 -0.54 -13.91 -2.78
CA MET A 749 0.27 -12.98 -1.98
C MET A 749 1.44 -12.32 -2.75
N PRO A 750 2.17 -13.01 -3.66
CA PRO A 750 3.21 -12.37 -4.48
C PRO A 750 2.69 -11.24 -5.38
N HIS A 751 1.39 -11.28 -5.72
CA HIS A 751 0.72 -10.33 -6.61
C HIS A 751 -0.11 -9.27 -5.84
N ASP A 752 -0.03 -9.24 -4.50
CA ASP A 752 -0.78 -8.31 -3.64
C ASP A 752 -0.41 -6.84 -3.84
N HIS A 753 0.61 -6.55 -4.65
CA HIS A 753 1.02 -5.20 -5.00
C HIS A 753 0.32 -4.64 -6.25
N ALA A 754 -0.54 -5.41 -6.91
CA ALA A 754 -1.42 -4.87 -7.95
C ALA A 754 -2.52 -4.00 -7.32
N GLY A 755 -2.72 -2.79 -7.86
CA GLY A 755 -3.77 -1.89 -7.38
C GLY A 755 -5.17 -2.40 -7.72
N LEU A 756 -6.11 -2.27 -6.79
CA LEU A 756 -7.50 -2.69 -7.01
C LEU A 756 -8.11 -2.03 -8.25
N GLY A 757 -7.85 -0.75 -8.48
CA GLY A 757 -8.32 -0.04 -9.68
C GLY A 757 -7.83 -0.67 -10.99
N ASP A 758 -6.60 -1.17 -11.01
CA ASP A 758 -6.01 -1.84 -12.17
C ASP A 758 -6.57 -3.26 -12.36
N VAL A 759 -6.77 -3.99 -11.25
CA VAL A 759 -7.39 -5.32 -11.23
C VAL A 759 -8.84 -5.26 -11.74
N LEU A 760 -9.55 -4.18 -11.45
CA LEU A 760 -10.94 -3.96 -11.87
C LEU A 760 -11.05 -3.19 -13.20
N ALA A 761 -9.94 -2.77 -13.81
CA ALA A 761 -9.95 -2.00 -15.04
C ALA A 761 -10.71 -2.74 -16.16
N GLY A 762 -11.65 -2.03 -16.79
CA GLY A 762 -12.50 -2.58 -17.85
C GLY A 762 -13.72 -3.37 -17.37
N ARG A 763 -13.99 -3.42 -16.06
CA ARG A 763 -15.25 -3.95 -15.51
C ARG A 763 -16.26 -2.83 -15.25
N ASP A 764 -17.51 -3.10 -15.59
CA ASP A 764 -18.63 -2.21 -15.25
C ASP A 764 -19.11 -2.48 -13.82
N GLY A 765 -19.35 -1.41 -13.04
CA GLY A 765 -19.84 -1.50 -11.66
C GLY A 765 -18.75 -1.78 -10.61
N ASP A 766 -19.18 -1.79 -9.34
CA ASP A 766 -18.32 -2.17 -8.22
C ASP A 766 -18.39 -3.68 -8.02
N LEU A 767 -17.25 -4.32 -7.74
CA LEU A 767 -17.20 -5.77 -7.54
C LEU A 767 -17.73 -6.18 -6.15
N PHE A 768 -17.52 -5.33 -5.16
CA PHE A 768 -17.94 -5.52 -3.78
C PHE A 768 -18.14 -4.16 -3.09
N ASP A 769 -18.98 -4.13 -2.07
CA ASP A 769 -19.26 -2.95 -1.23
C ASP A 769 -18.91 -3.16 0.26
N SER A 770 -18.33 -4.31 0.58
CA SER A 770 -17.87 -4.67 1.92
C SER A 770 -16.35 -4.78 1.96
N LEU A 771 -15.71 -4.06 2.88
CA LEU A 771 -14.28 -4.13 3.17
C LEU A 771 -14.06 -4.84 4.50
N TYR A 772 -13.14 -5.79 4.55
CA TYR A 772 -12.71 -6.48 5.77
C TYR A 772 -11.29 -6.07 6.16
N VAL A 773 -11.09 -5.73 7.42
CA VAL A 773 -9.82 -5.29 8.00
C VAL A 773 -9.52 -6.12 9.24
N LEU A 774 -8.34 -6.74 9.26
CA LEU A 774 -7.79 -7.33 10.47
C LEU A 774 -6.80 -6.36 11.12
N GLN A 775 -7.17 -5.79 12.26
CA GLN A 775 -6.37 -4.81 12.99
C GLN A 775 -5.47 -5.51 14.01
N ASN A 776 -4.26 -5.87 13.59
CA ASN A 776 -3.23 -6.50 14.45
C ASN A 776 -2.35 -5.48 15.21
N PHE A 777 -2.67 -4.18 15.16
CA PHE A 777 -1.71 -3.10 15.38
C PHE A 777 -1.30 -2.80 16.82
N LEU A 778 -1.76 -3.54 17.83
CA LEU A 778 -1.44 -3.20 19.22
C LEU A 778 -1.32 -4.48 20.06
N ASP A 779 -0.07 -4.88 20.34
CA ASP A 779 0.18 -5.58 21.60
C ASP A 779 -0.23 -4.62 22.71
N ALA A 780 -1.27 -4.99 23.48
CA ALA A 780 -1.76 -4.18 24.60
C ALA A 780 -0.64 -3.78 25.58
N ASP A 781 0.43 -4.59 25.65
CA ASP A 781 1.62 -4.35 26.46
C ASP A 781 2.51 -3.21 25.93
N THR A 782 2.68 -3.10 24.61
CA THR A 782 3.47 -2.01 23.99
C THR A 782 2.75 -0.66 24.15
N PHE A 783 1.43 -0.67 24.03
CA PHE A 783 0.62 0.53 24.18
C PHE A 783 0.55 1.04 25.63
N THR A 784 0.44 0.14 26.61
CA THR A 784 0.48 0.52 28.03
C THR A 784 1.84 1.09 28.44
N GLY A 785 2.94 0.58 27.87
CA GLY A 785 4.28 1.17 27.99
C GLY A 785 4.34 2.61 27.44
N PHE A 786 3.90 2.81 26.20
CA PHE A 786 3.82 4.13 25.57
C PHE A 786 2.99 5.12 26.39
N ALA A 787 1.80 4.73 26.86
CA ALA A 787 0.93 5.62 27.61
C ALA A 787 1.58 6.07 28.93
N ARG A 788 2.22 5.14 29.65
CA ARG A 788 2.94 5.41 30.90
C ARG A 788 4.12 6.36 30.68
N ASP A 789 4.92 6.12 29.65
CA ASP A 789 6.16 6.86 29.38
C ASP A 789 5.91 8.28 28.82
N ASN A 790 4.64 8.59 28.47
CA ASN A 790 4.19 9.86 27.91
C ASN A 790 3.10 10.56 28.74
N ALA A 791 2.81 10.09 29.95
CA ALA A 791 1.74 10.61 30.81
C ALA A 791 0.35 10.68 30.12
N VAL A 792 0.09 9.78 29.17
CA VAL A 792 -1.20 9.67 28.47
C VAL A 792 -2.19 8.94 29.36
N THR A 793 -3.30 9.60 29.69
CA THR A 793 -4.36 9.08 30.58
C THR A 793 -5.54 8.49 29.83
N ALA A 794 -5.80 9.00 28.62
CA ALA A 794 -6.79 8.45 27.70
C ALA A 794 -6.34 8.70 26.26
N MET A 795 -6.75 7.81 25.36
CA MET A 795 -6.54 7.98 23.92
C MET A 795 -7.81 7.61 23.18
N ASP A 796 -8.09 8.31 22.10
CA ASP A 796 -9.11 7.96 21.12
C ASP A 796 -8.54 7.99 19.70
N TYR A 797 -9.14 7.22 18.80
CA TYR A 797 -8.72 7.10 17.41
C TYR A 797 -9.93 6.89 16.50
N SER A 798 -10.05 7.75 15.49
CA SER A 798 -11.06 7.62 14.44
C SER A 798 -10.40 7.65 13.06
N ASP A 799 -10.76 6.68 12.22
CA ASP A 799 -10.46 6.60 10.80
C ASP A 799 -11.68 6.05 10.05
N HIS A 800 -11.80 6.41 8.77
CA HIS A 800 -12.94 6.01 7.95
C HIS A 800 -12.52 5.60 6.55
N THR A 801 -13.43 4.90 5.88
CA THR A 801 -13.28 4.51 4.47
C THR A 801 -14.55 4.84 3.70
N HIS A 802 -14.43 4.93 2.37
CA HIS A 802 -15.57 5.19 1.48
C HIS A 802 -16.54 4.00 1.29
N PHE A 803 -16.18 2.79 1.74
CA PHE A 803 -17.00 1.60 1.54
C PHE A 803 -18.30 1.68 2.37
N PRO A 804 -19.45 1.21 1.83
CA PRO A 804 -20.70 1.18 2.59
C PRO A 804 -20.65 0.37 3.88
N LEU A 805 -19.87 -0.70 3.90
CA LEU A 805 -19.69 -1.59 5.05
C LEU A 805 -18.20 -1.88 5.25
N THR A 806 -17.65 -1.50 6.39
CA THR A 806 -16.27 -1.83 6.77
C THR A 806 -16.24 -2.62 8.07
N TRP A 807 -15.76 -3.85 7.97
CA TRP A 807 -15.70 -4.87 9.01
C TRP A 807 -14.31 -4.91 9.61
N VAL A 808 -14.13 -4.40 10.82
CA VAL A 808 -12.83 -4.38 11.50
C VAL A 808 -12.81 -5.41 12.63
N LEU A 809 -11.89 -6.36 12.56
CA LEU A 809 -11.66 -7.36 13.60
C LEU A 809 -10.35 -7.03 14.34
N THR A 810 -10.43 -6.82 15.65
CA THR A 810 -9.27 -6.57 16.51
C THR A 810 -9.02 -7.78 17.43
N PRO A 811 -7.94 -8.55 17.22
CA PRO A 811 -7.58 -9.66 18.09
C PRO A 811 -7.17 -9.19 19.50
N GLY A 812 -7.31 -10.10 20.47
CA GLY A 812 -6.95 -9.86 21.87
C GLY A 812 -7.58 -10.91 22.77
N PRO A 813 -7.43 -10.80 24.11
CA PRO A 813 -8.07 -11.72 25.07
C PRO A 813 -9.58 -11.82 24.87
N ARG A 814 -10.18 -10.73 24.37
CA ARG A 814 -11.53 -10.65 23.83
C ARG A 814 -11.42 -10.01 22.46
N ILE A 815 -11.99 -10.66 21.45
CA ILE A 815 -11.97 -10.11 20.09
C ILE A 815 -13.04 -9.02 20.02
N VAL A 816 -12.67 -7.85 19.52
CA VAL A 816 -13.61 -6.77 19.24
C VAL A 816 -13.90 -6.75 17.76
N VAL A 817 -15.19 -6.73 17.42
CA VAL A 817 -15.69 -6.53 16.06
C VAL A 817 -16.29 -5.14 15.98
N ARG A 818 -15.86 -4.37 14.98
CA ARG A 818 -16.43 -3.06 14.64
C ARG A 818 -17.02 -3.16 13.24
N LEU A 819 -18.25 -2.70 13.07
CA LEU A 819 -18.89 -2.52 11.77
C LEU A 819 -19.14 -1.04 11.55
N GLU A 820 -18.39 -0.45 10.63
CA GLU A 820 -18.67 0.89 10.11
C GLU A 820 -19.67 0.76 8.97
N HIS A 821 -20.75 1.54 9.02
CA HIS A 821 -21.75 1.54 7.96
C HIS A 821 -22.14 2.95 7.54
N ARG A 822 -22.43 3.12 6.27
CA ARG A 822 -23.01 4.35 5.73
C ARG A 822 -24.52 4.40 5.99
N PRO A 823 -25.04 5.26 6.88
CA PRO A 823 -26.45 5.27 7.25
C PRO A 823 -27.39 5.69 6.11
N ASP A 824 -26.87 6.36 5.08
CA ASP A 824 -27.61 6.74 3.88
C ASP A 824 -27.83 5.57 2.89
N LEU A 825 -27.09 4.46 3.06
CA LEU A 825 -27.16 3.26 2.23
C LEU A 825 -27.66 2.04 3.00
N VAL A 826 -27.20 1.88 4.24
CA VAL A 826 -27.58 0.80 5.15
C VAL A 826 -27.99 1.41 6.47
N ASP A 827 -29.28 1.36 6.79
CA ASP A 827 -29.78 1.87 8.07
C ASP A 827 -29.18 1.09 9.26
N THR A 828 -29.08 1.76 10.42
CA THR A 828 -28.44 1.22 11.62
C THR A 828 -29.07 -0.09 12.10
N ALA A 829 -30.39 -0.28 11.92
CA ALA A 829 -31.04 -1.52 12.31
C ALA A 829 -30.65 -2.69 11.39
N THR A 830 -30.49 -2.42 10.08
CA THR A 830 -29.96 -3.38 9.12
C THR A 830 -28.49 -3.71 9.39
N ALA A 831 -27.65 -2.70 9.62
CA ALA A 831 -26.25 -2.90 9.99
C ALA A 831 -26.10 -3.72 11.30
N GLN A 832 -26.93 -3.47 12.32
CA GLN A 832 -26.91 -4.26 13.54
C GLN A 832 -27.27 -5.73 13.29
N ARG A 833 -28.26 -6.02 12.42
CA ARG A 833 -28.59 -7.40 12.04
C ARG A 833 -27.41 -8.09 11.33
N LEU A 834 -26.71 -7.37 10.45
CA LEU A 834 -25.50 -7.88 9.78
C LEU A 834 -24.40 -8.22 10.79
N LEU A 835 -24.14 -7.33 11.76
CA LEU A 835 -23.19 -7.56 12.84
C LEU A 835 -23.56 -8.78 13.69
N ASP A 836 -24.84 -8.91 14.07
CA ASP A 836 -25.33 -10.06 14.84
C ASP A 836 -25.18 -11.38 14.07
N ARG A 837 -25.46 -11.36 12.76
CA ARG A 837 -25.26 -12.49 11.84
C ARG A 837 -23.79 -12.88 11.74
N PHE A 838 -22.90 -11.90 11.68
CA PHE A 838 -21.45 -12.15 11.66
C PHE A 838 -20.95 -12.79 12.96
N VAL A 839 -21.44 -12.33 14.12
CA VAL A 839 -21.14 -12.96 15.42
C VAL A 839 -21.67 -14.40 15.49
N GLN A 840 -22.83 -14.69 14.91
CA GLN A 840 -23.36 -16.05 14.79
C GLN A 840 -22.52 -16.93 13.87
N ALA A 841 -22.13 -16.41 12.69
CA ALA A 841 -21.24 -17.09 11.77
C ALA A 841 -19.88 -17.41 12.41
N LEU A 842 -19.32 -16.47 13.20
CA LEU A 842 -18.11 -16.69 13.99
C LEU A 842 -18.29 -17.80 15.05
N ARG A 843 -19.49 -17.99 15.61
CA ARG A 843 -19.76 -19.14 16.50
C ARG A 843 -19.81 -20.44 15.70
N ALA A 844 -20.45 -20.43 14.53
CA ALA A 844 -20.60 -21.61 13.68
C ALA A 844 -19.25 -22.18 13.23
N VAL A 845 -18.31 -21.32 12.80
CA VAL A 845 -16.97 -21.76 12.37
C VAL A 845 -16.14 -22.41 13.50
N THR A 846 -16.54 -22.27 14.77
CA THR A 846 -15.86 -22.96 15.88
C THR A 846 -16.16 -24.46 15.97
N THR A 847 -17.24 -24.92 15.33
CA THR A 847 -17.74 -26.29 15.42
C THR A 847 -17.33 -27.08 14.18
N ALA A 848 -16.52 -28.12 14.37
CA ALA A 848 -16.06 -28.97 13.27
C ALA A 848 -17.19 -29.82 12.69
N GLY A 849 -17.16 -30.03 11.37
CA GLY A 849 -18.16 -30.83 10.66
C GLY A 849 -19.49 -30.11 10.44
N THR A 850 -19.51 -28.77 10.54
CA THR A 850 -20.69 -27.95 10.28
C THR A 850 -20.76 -27.64 8.78
N PRO A 851 -21.73 -28.17 8.03
CA PRO A 851 -21.89 -27.81 6.62
C PRO A 851 -22.32 -26.34 6.48
N ALA A 852 -21.79 -25.63 5.48
CA ALA A 852 -22.12 -24.22 5.26
C ALA A 852 -23.63 -23.95 5.14
N GLY A 853 -24.37 -24.83 4.45
CA GLY A 853 -25.82 -24.70 4.27
C GLY A 853 -26.66 -25.07 5.49
N ALA A 854 -26.04 -25.62 6.55
CA ALA A 854 -26.70 -25.91 7.82
C ALA A 854 -26.54 -24.80 8.85
N VAL A 855 -25.79 -23.74 8.52
CA VAL A 855 -25.59 -22.59 9.40
C VAL A 855 -26.87 -21.77 9.44
N ASP A 856 -27.47 -21.70 10.61
CA ASP A 856 -28.58 -20.80 10.87
C ASP A 856 -28.04 -19.41 11.24
N LEU A 857 -28.25 -18.46 10.34
CA LEU A 857 -27.87 -17.05 10.53
C LEU A 857 -29.05 -16.20 11.02
N GLN A 858 -30.25 -16.76 11.19
CA GLN A 858 -31.37 -15.95 11.63
C GLN A 858 -31.14 -15.49 13.08
N THR A 859 -31.30 -14.18 13.31
CA THR A 859 -31.28 -13.64 14.66
C THR A 859 -32.43 -14.22 15.50
N PRO A 860 -32.31 -14.26 16.83
CA PRO A 860 -33.40 -14.72 17.70
C PRO A 860 -34.73 -14.01 17.43
N ALA A 861 -34.69 -12.70 17.19
CA ALA A 861 -35.87 -11.90 16.86
C ALA A 861 -36.52 -12.32 15.54
N GLU A 862 -35.73 -12.68 14.52
CA GLU A 862 -36.25 -13.18 13.24
C GLU A 862 -36.89 -14.56 13.36
N HIS A 863 -36.33 -15.43 14.19
CA HIS A 863 -36.96 -16.72 14.54
C HIS A 863 -38.29 -16.52 15.23
N GLU A 864 -38.35 -15.66 16.24
CA GLU A 864 -39.58 -15.32 16.95
C GLU A 864 -40.63 -14.71 16.00
N ALA A 865 -40.22 -13.78 15.14
CA ALA A 865 -41.12 -13.17 14.16
C ALA A 865 -41.67 -14.20 13.15
N ARG A 866 -40.82 -15.12 12.66
CA ARG A 866 -41.25 -16.22 11.77
C ARG A 866 -42.23 -17.16 12.46
N ALA A 867 -41.93 -17.56 13.70
CA ALA A 867 -42.81 -18.41 14.50
C ALA A 867 -44.15 -17.73 14.79
N ALA A 868 -44.14 -16.45 15.17
CA ALA A 868 -45.34 -15.66 15.39
C ALA A 868 -46.19 -15.53 14.11
N ARG A 869 -45.57 -15.30 12.95
CA ARG A 869 -46.27 -15.26 11.65
C ARG A 869 -46.91 -16.60 11.32
N ALA A 870 -46.20 -17.71 11.55
CA ALA A 870 -46.74 -19.05 11.32
C ALA A 870 -47.92 -19.34 12.26
N ALA A 871 -47.82 -18.98 13.53
CA ALA A 871 -48.91 -19.13 14.51
C ALA A 871 -50.13 -18.26 14.15
N ALA A 872 -49.92 -17.02 13.71
CA ALA A 872 -50.99 -16.11 13.30
C ALA A 872 -51.71 -16.57 12.02
N ALA A 873 -51.01 -17.30 11.13
CA ALA A 873 -51.58 -17.87 9.91
C ALA A 873 -52.28 -19.21 10.11
N ALA A 874 -52.17 -19.83 11.29
CA ALA A 874 -52.79 -21.13 11.57
C ALA A 874 -54.32 -20.98 11.70
N VAL A 875 -55.06 -21.76 10.91
CA VAL A 875 -56.52 -21.83 10.95
C VAL A 875 -56.94 -23.30 10.94
N ASP A 876 -57.87 -23.65 11.82
CA ASP A 876 -58.47 -24.98 11.83
C ASP A 876 -59.30 -25.18 10.55
N VAL A 877 -58.90 -26.16 9.74
CA VAL A 877 -59.67 -26.56 8.57
C VAL A 877 -60.83 -27.43 9.05
N PRO A 878 -62.09 -27.02 8.84
CA PRO A 878 -63.24 -27.81 9.26
C PRO A 878 -63.26 -29.17 8.55
N ASP A 879 -63.77 -30.19 9.25
CA ASP A 879 -63.99 -31.52 8.67
C ASP A 879 -65.23 -31.50 7.75
N VAL A 880 -65.12 -30.80 6.62
CA VAL A 880 -66.17 -30.64 5.60
C VAL A 880 -65.54 -30.66 4.21
N THR A 881 -66.17 -31.29 3.22
CA THR A 881 -65.71 -31.23 1.82
C THR A 881 -66.35 -30.06 1.08
N ILE A 882 -65.74 -29.61 -0.01
CA ILE A 882 -66.34 -28.59 -0.89
C ILE A 882 -67.70 -29.02 -1.45
N ALA A 883 -67.89 -30.33 -1.66
CA ALA A 883 -69.18 -30.88 -2.06
C ALA A 883 -70.20 -30.72 -0.92
N GLU A 884 -69.86 -31.08 0.32
CA GLU A 884 -70.74 -30.86 1.48
C GLU A 884 -71.11 -29.38 1.65
N LEU A 885 -70.15 -28.45 1.48
CA LEU A 885 -70.42 -27.01 1.50
C LEU A 885 -71.43 -26.57 0.41
N LEU A 886 -71.41 -27.18 -0.77
CA LEU A 886 -72.41 -26.94 -1.81
C LEU A 886 -73.80 -27.46 -1.38
N ALA A 887 -73.87 -28.64 -0.76
CA ALA A 887 -75.13 -29.21 -0.29
C ALA A 887 -75.74 -28.41 0.86
N GLU A 888 -74.91 -27.95 1.81
CA GLU A 888 -75.34 -27.01 2.87
C GLU A 888 -75.93 -25.74 2.27
N ARG A 889 -75.28 -25.18 1.24
CA ARG A 889 -75.80 -24.01 0.53
C ARG A 889 -77.12 -24.32 -0.18
N ALA A 890 -77.25 -25.49 -0.78
CA ALA A 890 -78.46 -25.89 -1.47
C ALA A 890 -79.65 -26.07 -0.52
N ALA A 891 -79.42 -26.63 0.67
CA ALA A 891 -80.43 -26.69 1.73
C ALA A 891 -80.82 -25.29 2.24
N ALA A 892 -79.85 -24.38 2.36
CA ALA A 892 -80.09 -23.04 2.89
C ALA A 892 -80.83 -22.10 1.91
N CYS A 893 -80.68 -22.29 0.60
CA CYS A 893 -81.34 -21.45 -0.41
C CYS A 893 -81.78 -22.23 -1.67
N PRO A 894 -82.73 -23.16 -1.55
CA PRO A 894 -83.06 -24.14 -2.59
C PRO A 894 -83.51 -23.52 -3.90
N ASP A 895 -84.38 -22.50 -3.85
CA ASP A 895 -85.01 -21.91 -5.03
C ASP A 895 -84.13 -20.87 -5.75
N ARG A 896 -82.98 -20.52 -5.18
CA ARG A 896 -82.08 -19.52 -5.79
C ARG A 896 -81.35 -20.13 -6.98
N THR A 897 -81.22 -19.36 -8.06
CA THR A 897 -80.38 -19.76 -9.22
C THR A 897 -78.93 -19.96 -8.78
N ALA A 898 -78.42 -21.17 -8.98
CA ALA A 898 -77.05 -21.55 -8.69
C ALA A 898 -76.13 -21.38 -9.90
N LEU A 899 -76.58 -21.86 -11.07
CA LEU A 899 -75.76 -21.92 -12.29
C LEU A 899 -76.59 -21.58 -13.53
N VAL A 900 -75.95 -20.87 -14.47
CA VAL A 900 -76.50 -20.54 -15.78
C VAL A 900 -75.47 -20.85 -16.85
N ALA A 901 -75.81 -21.71 -17.81
CA ALA A 901 -74.92 -22.03 -18.94
C ALA A 901 -75.74 -22.32 -20.21
N ALA A 902 -75.32 -21.77 -21.35
CA ALA A 902 -75.95 -21.98 -22.67
C ALA A 902 -77.49 -21.83 -22.69
N GLY A 903 -78.04 -20.91 -21.89
CA GLY A 903 -79.49 -20.64 -21.80
C GLY A 903 -80.24 -21.49 -20.75
N GLU A 904 -79.63 -22.56 -20.25
CA GLU A 904 -80.15 -23.33 -19.13
C GLU A 904 -79.90 -22.59 -17.80
N ARG A 905 -80.91 -22.59 -16.91
CA ARG A 905 -80.82 -22.05 -15.55
C ARG A 905 -81.21 -23.14 -14.58
N VAL A 906 -80.36 -23.41 -13.59
CA VAL A 906 -80.64 -24.37 -12.53
C VAL A 906 -80.62 -23.70 -11.16
N SER A 907 -81.60 -24.05 -10.32
CA SER A 907 -81.62 -23.67 -8.90
C SER A 907 -80.59 -24.49 -8.11
N PHE A 908 -80.29 -24.07 -6.88
CA PHE A 908 -79.43 -24.87 -6.00
C PHE A 908 -80.02 -26.25 -5.70
N ALA A 909 -81.33 -26.35 -5.49
CA ALA A 909 -81.99 -27.64 -5.27
C ALA A 909 -81.92 -28.56 -6.49
N GLU A 910 -82.10 -28.01 -7.69
CA GLU A 910 -81.97 -28.77 -8.94
C GLU A 910 -80.52 -29.20 -9.20
N LEU A 911 -79.55 -28.33 -8.93
CA LEU A 911 -78.13 -28.66 -9.04
C LEU A 911 -77.75 -29.79 -8.09
N ASP A 912 -78.12 -29.70 -6.82
CA ASP A 912 -77.82 -30.73 -5.81
C ASP A 912 -78.48 -32.07 -6.15
N ALA A 913 -79.75 -32.07 -6.56
CA ALA A 913 -80.46 -33.26 -6.99
C ALA A 913 -79.76 -33.98 -8.15
N ARG A 914 -79.28 -33.23 -9.16
CA ARG A 914 -78.52 -33.79 -10.29
C ARG A 914 -77.15 -34.31 -9.88
N VAL A 915 -76.45 -33.59 -8.98
CA VAL A 915 -75.17 -34.02 -8.40
C VAL A 915 -75.34 -35.34 -7.64
N ASN A 916 -76.37 -35.47 -6.81
CA ASN A 916 -76.64 -36.69 -6.03
C ASN A 916 -76.96 -37.90 -6.94
N ALA A 917 -77.79 -37.70 -7.98
CA ALA A 917 -78.11 -38.76 -8.93
C ALA A 917 -76.87 -39.23 -9.69
N LEU A 918 -76.07 -38.31 -10.23
CA LEU A 918 -74.84 -38.67 -10.94
C LEU A 918 -73.80 -39.28 -10.00
N ALA A 919 -73.68 -38.81 -8.76
CA ALA A 919 -72.76 -39.40 -7.79
C ALA A 919 -73.10 -40.89 -7.56
N ARG A 920 -74.38 -41.26 -7.39
CA ARG A 920 -74.79 -42.67 -7.28
C ARG A 920 -74.44 -43.49 -8.51
N VAL A 921 -74.66 -42.94 -9.70
CA VAL A 921 -74.27 -43.58 -10.96
C VAL A 921 -72.76 -43.82 -11.02
N LEU A 922 -71.95 -42.83 -10.64
CA LEU A 922 -70.49 -42.95 -10.61
C LEU A 922 -70.02 -43.96 -9.56
N ARG A 923 -70.60 -43.94 -8.35
CA ARG A 923 -70.29 -44.90 -7.28
C ARG A 923 -70.63 -46.34 -7.65
N ALA A 924 -71.79 -46.55 -8.29
CA ALA A 924 -72.17 -47.86 -8.82
C ALA A 924 -71.19 -48.39 -9.88
N ARG A 925 -70.45 -47.49 -10.55
CA ARG A 925 -69.38 -47.81 -11.50
C ARG A 925 -67.97 -47.76 -10.89
N GLY A 926 -67.86 -47.65 -9.57
CA GLY A 926 -66.59 -47.76 -8.84
C GLY A 926 -65.90 -46.43 -8.50
N ALA A 927 -66.51 -45.27 -8.76
CA ALA A 927 -65.98 -43.99 -8.28
C ALA A 927 -66.13 -43.91 -6.75
N THR A 928 -65.03 -44.10 -6.03
CA THR A 928 -64.97 -44.08 -4.55
C THR A 928 -63.69 -43.36 -4.10
N ALA A 929 -63.42 -43.31 -2.79
CA ALA A 929 -62.15 -42.80 -2.25
C ALA A 929 -60.93 -43.36 -3.01
N GLU A 930 -59.90 -42.53 -3.21
CA GLU A 930 -58.66 -42.89 -3.93
C GLU A 930 -58.84 -43.26 -5.42
N THR A 931 -60.02 -43.03 -6.00
CA THR A 931 -60.26 -43.26 -7.44
C THR A 931 -60.26 -41.94 -8.21
N VAL A 932 -59.71 -41.96 -9.43
CA VAL A 932 -59.70 -40.80 -10.35
C VAL A 932 -60.75 -41.01 -11.44
N VAL A 933 -61.54 -39.97 -11.70
CA VAL A 933 -62.56 -39.92 -12.75
C VAL A 933 -62.22 -38.80 -13.73
N ALA A 934 -62.02 -39.14 -15.00
CA ALA A 934 -61.75 -38.16 -16.04
C ALA A 934 -63.02 -37.45 -16.48
N LEU A 935 -62.92 -36.13 -16.73
CA LEU A 935 -64.01 -35.29 -17.21
C LEU A 935 -63.66 -34.72 -18.58
N GLY A 936 -64.15 -35.37 -19.64
CA GLY A 936 -64.02 -34.94 -21.03
C GLY A 936 -65.31 -34.27 -21.51
N LEU A 937 -65.63 -33.10 -20.98
CA LEU A 937 -66.95 -32.47 -21.13
C LEU A 937 -66.86 -31.05 -21.69
N PRO A 938 -67.74 -30.64 -22.62
CA PRO A 938 -67.86 -29.24 -23.00
C PRO A 938 -68.39 -28.39 -21.83
N ARG A 939 -68.08 -27.09 -21.84
CA ARG A 939 -68.61 -26.14 -20.84
C ARG A 939 -70.14 -26.13 -20.86
N SER A 940 -70.76 -26.64 -19.81
CA SER A 940 -72.21 -26.83 -19.68
C SER A 940 -72.60 -26.97 -18.20
N VAL A 941 -73.90 -26.96 -17.90
CA VAL A 941 -74.39 -27.35 -16.57
C VAL A 941 -73.92 -28.77 -16.21
N GLY A 942 -73.92 -29.68 -17.19
CA GLY A 942 -73.48 -31.07 -17.02
C GLY A 942 -72.02 -31.19 -16.57
N ASN A 943 -71.12 -30.31 -17.02
CA ASN A 943 -69.73 -30.31 -16.58
C ASN A 943 -69.59 -29.99 -15.08
N VAL A 944 -70.26 -28.94 -14.61
CA VAL A 944 -70.28 -28.58 -13.18
C VAL A 944 -70.95 -29.66 -12.34
N VAL A 945 -72.05 -30.25 -12.82
CA VAL A 945 -72.71 -31.39 -12.17
C VAL A 945 -71.76 -32.58 -12.06
N ALA A 946 -71.04 -32.94 -13.13
CA ALA A 946 -70.08 -34.05 -13.12
C ALA A 946 -68.92 -33.82 -12.16
N LEU A 947 -68.33 -32.62 -12.17
CA LEU A 947 -67.28 -32.23 -11.24
C LEU A 947 -67.73 -32.40 -9.80
N PHE A 948 -68.86 -31.80 -9.40
CA PHE A 948 -69.36 -31.95 -8.04
C PHE A 948 -69.87 -33.35 -7.72
N ALA A 949 -70.35 -34.13 -8.70
CA ALA A 949 -70.77 -35.51 -8.50
C ALA A 949 -69.60 -36.46 -8.25
N VAL A 950 -68.46 -36.26 -8.92
CA VAL A 950 -67.21 -36.98 -8.62
C VAL A 950 -66.77 -36.68 -7.19
N LEU A 951 -66.79 -35.41 -6.80
CA LEU A 951 -66.45 -35.01 -5.43
C LEU A 951 -67.43 -35.56 -4.39
N ARG A 952 -68.73 -35.53 -4.69
CA ARG A 952 -69.80 -36.11 -3.85
C ARG A 952 -69.64 -37.61 -3.69
N ALA A 953 -69.12 -38.31 -4.70
CA ALA A 953 -68.84 -39.73 -4.65
C ALA A 953 -67.61 -40.08 -3.78
N GLY A 954 -66.83 -39.07 -3.36
CA GLY A 954 -65.58 -39.23 -2.63
C GLY A 954 -64.35 -39.46 -3.51
N ALA A 955 -64.50 -39.35 -4.84
CA ALA A 955 -63.45 -39.58 -5.82
C ALA A 955 -62.74 -38.27 -6.23
N ALA A 956 -61.60 -38.37 -6.88
CA ALA A 956 -60.91 -37.25 -7.51
C ALA A 956 -61.35 -37.09 -8.97
N TYR A 957 -61.49 -35.85 -9.45
CA TYR A 957 -61.64 -35.62 -10.89
C TYR A 957 -60.33 -35.25 -11.58
N VAL A 958 -60.18 -35.63 -12.85
CA VAL A 958 -59.14 -35.10 -13.75
C VAL A 958 -59.82 -34.44 -14.95
N PRO A 959 -59.69 -33.11 -15.13
CA PRO A 959 -60.29 -32.40 -16.26
C PRO A 959 -59.50 -32.66 -17.54
N LEU A 960 -60.19 -32.99 -18.62
CA LEU A 960 -59.63 -33.13 -19.96
C LEU A 960 -60.04 -31.91 -20.80
N GLU A 961 -59.08 -31.04 -21.13
CA GLU A 961 -59.32 -29.85 -21.94
C GLU A 961 -59.50 -30.23 -23.40
N LEU A 962 -60.72 -30.09 -23.90
CA LEU A 962 -61.08 -30.46 -25.26
C LEU A 962 -60.32 -29.63 -26.30
N ASP A 963 -59.85 -28.43 -26.00
CA ASP A 963 -59.03 -27.68 -26.97
C ASP A 963 -57.63 -28.30 -27.20
N HIS A 964 -57.21 -29.29 -26.39
CA HIS A 964 -55.98 -30.03 -26.60
C HIS A 964 -56.10 -31.06 -27.75
N PRO A 965 -54.98 -31.40 -28.43
CA PRO A 965 -54.93 -32.52 -29.36
C PRO A 965 -55.25 -33.85 -28.68
N ASP A 966 -55.85 -34.79 -29.42
CA ASP A 966 -56.32 -36.08 -28.88
C ASP A 966 -55.18 -36.92 -28.27
N ASP A 967 -53.98 -36.90 -28.86
CA ASP A 967 -52.79 -37.55 -28.28
C ASP A 967 -52.47 -37.05 -26.87
N ARG A 968 -52.66 -35.75 -26.61
CA ARG A 968 -52.44 -35.15 -25.29
C ARG A 968 -53.53 -35.55 -24.31
N LEU A 969 -54.78 -35.65 -24.78
CA LEU A 969 -55.90 -36.13 -23.97
C LEU A 969 -55.70 -37.60 -23.58
N ALA A 970 -55.30 -38.45 -24.53
CA ALA A 970 -54.98 -39.85 -24.30
C ALA A 970 -53.80 -40.00 -23.32
N ALA A 971 -52.75 -39.19 -23.45
CA ALA A 971 -51.62 -39.20 -22.54
C ALA A 971 -52.02 -38.81 -21.09
N ILE A 972 -52.83 -37.76 -20.92
CA ILE A 972 -53.34 -37.36 -19.60
C ILE A 972 -54.24 -38.45 -19.03
N LEU A 973 -55.15 -39.00 -19.83
CA LEU A 973 -56.07 -40.05 -19.40
C LEU A 973 -55.31 -41.29 -18.93
N ALA A 974 -54.33 -41.75 -19.70
CA ALA A 974 -53.49 -42.90 -19.36
C ALA A 974 -52.64 -42.64 -18.09
N GLU A 975 -51.95 -41.51 -18.01
CA GLU A 975 -51.07 -41.17 -16.87
C GLU A 975 -51.87 -40.91 -15.59
N SER A 976 -53.10 -40.39 -15.69
CA SER A 976 -53.97 -40.16 -14.53
C SER A 976 -54.46 -41.44 -13.85
N GLY A 977 -54.39 -42.59 -14.54
CA GLY A 977 -54.97 -43.84 -14.05
C GLY A 977 -56.49 -43.78 -13.87
N ALA A 978 -57.17 -42.88 -14.59
CA ALA A 978 -58.61 -42.68 -14.45
C ALA A 978 -59.37 -44.01 -14.66
N ARG A 979 -60.24 -44.33 -13.70
CA ARG A 979 -61.05 -45.56 -13.71
C ARG A 979 -62.33 -45.40 -14.52
N LEU A 980 -62.78 -44.16 -14.69
CA LEU A 980 -63.98 -43.79 -15.44
C LEU A 980 -63.71 -42.52 -16.23
N LEU A 981 -64.37 -42.38 -17.37
CA LEU A 981 -64.42 -41.16 -18.16
C LEU A 981 -65.87 -40.68 -18.28
N VAL A 982 -66.16 -39.50 -17.75
CA VAL A 982 -67.46 -38.82 -17.95
C VAL A 982 -67.35 -37.94 -19.20
N THR A 983 -68.26 -38.15 -20.15
CA THR A 983 -68.25 -37.49 -21.46
C THR A 983 -69.68 -37.28 -22.00
N THR A 984 -69.83 -36.78 -23.22
CA THR A 984 -71.10 -36.68 -23.96
C THR A 984 -70.98 -37.33 -25.32
N THR A 985 -72.11 -37.70 -25.92
CA THR A 985 -72.18 -38.28 -27.27
C THR A 985 -71.48 -37.44 -28.33
N SER A 986 -71.47 -36.11 -28.16
CA SER A 986 -70.86 -35.17 -29.11
C SER A 986 -69.33 -35.15 -29.14
N VAL A 987 -68.65 -35.62 -28.08
CA VAL A 987 -67.18 -35.53 -27.96
C VAL A 987 -66.53 -36.87 -27.58
N VAL A 988 -67.33 -37.93 -27.45
CA VAL A 988 -66.86 -39.27 -27.08
C VAL A 988 -65.81 -39.84 -28.04
N ASP A 989 -65.95 -39.55 -29.34
CA ASP A 989 -65.06 -40.05 -30.39
C ASP A 989 -63.62 -39.52 -30.29
N ARG A 990 -63.39 -38.51 -29.44
CA ARG A 990 -62.05 -37.95 -29.18
C ARG A 990 -61.25 -38.75 -28.16
N PHE A 991 -61.91 -39.71 -27.49
CA PHE A 991 -61.33 -40.52 -26.45
C PHE A 991 -61.30 -41.97 -26.92
N ASP A 992 -60.22 -42.33 -27.63
CA ASP A 992 -59.90 -43.71 -27.92
C ASP A 992 -59.31 -44.36 -26.66
N GLY A 993 -59.99 -45.35 -26.08
CA GLY A 993 -59.43 -46.09 -24.95
C GLY A 993 -60.37 -47.07 -24.25
N ASP A 994 -59.76 -47.98 -23.50
CA ASP A 994 -60.40 -49.03 -22.70
C ASP A 994 -61.05 -48.53 -21.40
N VAL A 995 -61.00 -47.22 -21.11
CA VAL A 995 -61.55 -46.65 -19.87
C VAL A 995 -63.08 -46.61 -19.96
N PRO A 996 -63.82 -47.25 -19.01
CA PRO A 996 -65.28 -47.25 -19.03
C PRO A 996 -65.87 -45.84 -19.03
N GLN A 997 -66.81 -45.61 -19.93
CA GLN A 997 -67.37 -44.29 -20.18
C GLN A 997 -68.76 -44.11 -19.54
N VAL A 998 -69.03 -42.91 -19.02
CA VAL A 998 -70.35 -42.46 -18.56
C VAL A 998 -70.77 -41.29 -19.43
N ARG A 999 -71.76 -41.50 -20.30
CA ARG A 999 -72.25 -40.49 -21.24
C ARG A 999 -73.43 -39.75 -20.63
N LEU A 1000 -73.25 -38.47 -20.28
CA LEU A 1000 -74.28 -37.70 -19.54
C LEU A 1000 -75.60 -37.54 -20.29
N ASP A 1001 -75.57 -37.68 -21.61
CA ASP A 1001 -76.71 -37.58 -22.52
C ASP A 1001 -77.26 -38.94 -22.98
N GLU A 1002 -76.83 -40.04 -22.34
CA GLU A 1002 -77.35 -41.39 -22.61
C GLU A 1002 -78.81 -41.53 -22.12
N PRO A 1003 -79.74 -41.93 -23.01
CA PRO A 1003 -81.12 -42.19 -22.61
C PRO A 1003 -81.21 -43.26 -21.51
N GLY A 1004 -81.94 -42.97 -20.44
CA GLY A 1004 -82.18 -43.89 -19.33
C GLY A 1004 -81.07 -43.95 -18.28
N LEU A 1005 -79.98 -43.16 -18.42
CA LEU A 1005 -78.87 -43.14 -17.44
C LEU A 1005 -79.33 -42.91 -15.99
N PHE A 1006 -80.38 -42.10 -15.81
CA PHE A 1006 -80.90 -41.72 -14.50
C PHE A 1006 -82.21 -42.43 -14.13
N ASP A 1007 -82.66 -43.40 -14.92
CA ASP A 1007 -83.92 -44.10 -14.67
C ASP A 1007 -83.84 -44.88 -13.35
N GLY A 1008 -84.75 -44.58 -12.42
CA GLY A 1008 -84.79 -45.20 -11.10
C GLY A 1008 -83.68 -44.76 -10.14
N ILE A 1009 -82.85 -43.78 -10.50
CA ILE A 1009 -81.79 -43.26 -9.64
C ILE A 1009 -82.35 -42.21 -8.68
N ALA A 1010 -82.13 -42.40 -7.38
CA ALA A 1010 -82.55 -41.45 -6.36
C ALA A 1010 -81.78 -40.12 -6.46
N THR A 1011 -82.47 -39.01 -6.20
CA THR A 1011 -81.91 -37.64 -6.20
C THR A 1011 -81.70 -37.06 -4.80
N ALA A 1012 -82.15 -37.77 -3.75
CA ALA A 1012 -81.95 -37.37 -2.35
C ALA A 1012 -80.45 -37.40 -1.96
N PRO A 1013 -80.03 -36.74 -0.88
CA PRO A 1013 -78.65 -36.81 -0.38
C PRO A 1013 -78.14 -38.26 -0.23
N LEU A 1014 -76.85 -38.50 -0.47
CA LEU A 1014 -76.23 -39.80 -0.23
C LEU A 1014 -76.14 -40.06 1.28
N THR A 1015 -76.36 -41.31 1.67
CA THR A 1015 -76.22 -41.78 3.06
C THR A 1015 -74.77 -42.05 3.42
N ASP A 1016 -74.45 -42.07 4.72
CA ASP A 1016 -73.11 -42.39 5.20
C ASP A 1016 -72.68 -43.82 4.81
N ASP A 1017 -73.63 -44.77 4.83
CA ASP A 1017 -73.42 -46.15 4.36
C ASP A 1017 -73.09 -46.20 2.87
N GLU A 1018 -73.72 -45.34 2.06
CA GLU A 1018 -73.29 -45.15 0.69
C GLU A 1018 -71.83 -44.66 0.71
N LEU A 1019 -71.52 -43.51 1.32
CA LEU A 1019 -70.20 -42.86 1.21
C LEU A 1019 -69.01 -43.66 1.78
N GLY A 1020 -69.22 -44.54 2.76
CA GLY A 1020 -68.18 -45.39 3.33
C GLY A 1020 -67.02 -44.59 3.93
N THR A 1021 -65.80 -44.78 3.45
CA THR A 1021 -64.60 -44.05 3.95
C THR A 1021 -64.58 -42.56 3.61
N SER A 1022 -65.46 -42.12 2.72
CA SER A 1022 -65.66 -40.70 2.40
C SER A 1022 -66.75 -40.04 3.23
N ALA A 1023 -67.45 -40.79 4.09
CA ALA A 1023 -68.52 -40.26 4.94
C ALA A 1023 -67.99 -39.20 5.93
N PRO A 1024 -68.81 -38.20 6.30
CA PRO A 1024 -68.45 -37.23 7.34
C PRO A 1024 -67.94 -37.89 8.63
N GLY A 1025 -66.83 -37.38 9.19
CA GLY A 1025 -66.20 -37.94 10.39
C GLY A 1025 -65.35 -39.20 10.18
N ALA A 1026 -65.28 -39.76 8.96
CA ALA A 1026 -64.38 -40.87 8.67
C ALA A 1026 -62.89 -40.44 8.78
N PRO A 1027 -62.02 -41.22 9.46
CA PRO A 1027 -60.61 -40.86 9.64
C PRO A 1027 -59.86 -40.67 8.32
N GLY A 1028 -59.17 -39.55 8.16
CA GLY A 1028 -58.34 -39.26 6.98
C GLY A 1028 -59.12 -38.90 5.70
N ARG A 1029 -60.46 -38.79 5.76
CA ARG A 1029 -61.29 -38.57 4.56
C ARG A 1029 -60.91 -37.33 3.75
N LEU A 1030 -60.45 -36.27 4.42
CA LEU A 1030 -60.04 -35.03 3.75
C LEU A 1030 -58.66 -35.14 3.09
N ASP A 1031 -57.88 -36.16 3.43
CA ASP A 1031 -56.57 -36.40 2.83
C ASP A 1031 -56.68 -37.20 1.52
N HIS A 1032 -57.88 -37.72 1.20
CA HIS A 1032 -58.17 -38.30 -0.11
C HIS A 1032 -58.05 -37.27 -1.24
N PRO A 1033 -57.67 -37.69 -2.47
CA PRO A 1033 -57.65 -36.83 -3.64
C PRO A 1033 -59.02 -36.21 -3.97
N ALA A 1034 -59.07 -34.89 -4.15
CA ALA A 1034 -60.22 -34.16 -4.69
C ALA A 1034 -60.10 -33.91 -6.20
N TYR A 1035 -58.90 -33.56 -6.66
CA TYR A 1035 -58.64 -33.44 -8.09
C TYR A 1035 -57.19 -33.76 -8.45
N VAL A 1036 -56.99 -34.05 -9.73
CA VAL A 1036 -55.68 -34.17 -10.37
C VAL A 1036 -55.63 -33.19 -11.54
N ILE A 1037 -54.74 -32.21 -11.49
CA ILE A 1037 -54.56 -31.23 -12.58
C ILE A 1037 -53.16 -31.38 -13.16
N PHE A 1038 -53.08 -31.50 -14.48
CA PHE A 1038 -51.81 -31.72 -15.18
C PHE A 1038 -51.11 -30.42 -15.54
N THR A 1039 -49.84 -30.30 -15.16
CA THR A 1039 -48.98 -29.17 -15.52
C THR A 1039 -47.91 -29.58 -16.54
N SER A 1040 -47.33 -28.60 -17.24
CA SER A 1040 -46.20 -28.84 -18.13
C SER A 1040 -44.99 -29.32 -17.31
N GLY A 1041 -44.65 -30.60 -17.39
CA GLY A 1041 -43.43 -31.11 -16.77
C GLY A 1041 -42.20 -30.60 -17.50
N SER A 1042 -41.16 -30.21 -16.75
CA SER A 1042 -39.84 -29.83 -17.27
C SER A 1042 -39.17 -30.90 -18.16
N THR A 1043 -39.67 -32.14 -18.10
CA THR A 1043 -39.21 -33.30 -18.86
C THR A 1043 -40.00 -33.52 -20.17
N GLY A 1044 -40.93 -32.63 -20.54
CA GLY A 1044 -41.77 -32.74 -21.73
C GLY A 1044 -42.99 -33.66 -21.59
N ARG A 1045 -43.08 -34.46 -20.53
CA ARG A 1045 -44.26 -35.25 -20.17
C ARG A 1045 -45.13 -34.51 -19.15
N PRO A 1046 -46.46 -34.40 -19.35
CA PRO A 1046 -47.37 -33.81 -18.37
C PRO A 1046 -47.27 -34.51 -17.00
N LYS A 1047 -47.33 -33.75 -15.89
CA LYS A 1047 -47.32 -34.29 -14.51
C LYS A 1047 -48.61 -33.93 -13.79
N GLY A 1048 -49.30 -34.92 -13.21
CA GLY A 1048 -50.53 -34.71 -12.45
C GLY A 1048 -50.24 -34.23 -11.02
N VAL A 1049 -50.78 -33.07 -10.65
CA VAL A 1049 -50.75 -32.55 -9.27
C VAL A 1049 -52.01 -33.04 -8.55
N VAL A 1050 -51.82 -33.94 -7.60
CA VAL A 1050 -52.91 -34.49 -6.77
C VAL A 1050 -53.18 -33.54 -5.61
N THR A 1051 -54.38 -32.95 -5.58
CA THR A 1051 -54.79 -32.04 -4.50
C THR A 1051 -55.85 -32.72 -3.63
N PRO A 1052 -55.62 -32.84 -2.31
CA PRO A 1052 -56.58 -33.46 -1.41
C PRO A 1052 -57.76 -32.54 -1.08
N TYR A 1053 -58.87 -33.12 -0.61
CA TYR A 1053 -60.04 -32.34 -0.16
C TYR A 1053 -59.70 -31.30 0.91
N ARG A 1054 -58.74 -31.60 1.80
CA ARG A 1054 -58.26 -30.67 2.83
C ARG A 1054 -57.72 -29.38 2.23
N GLY A 1055 -56.90 -29.49 1.18
CA GLY A 1055 -56.31 -28.33 0.51
C GLY A 1055 -57.38 -27.46 -0.15
N LEU A 1056 -58.30 -28.10 -0.88
CA LEU A 1056 -59.40 -27.40 -1.54
C LEU A 1056 -60.37 -26.74 -0.54
N THR A 1057 -60.67 -27.42 0.56
CA THR A 1057 -61.53 -26.90 1.63
C THR A 1057 -60.86 -25.73 2.34
N ASN A 1058 -59.58 -25.84 2.68
CA ASN A 1058 -58.81 -24.76 3.28
C ASN A 1058 -58.82 -23.51 2.38
N MET A 1059 -58.60 -23.69 1.08
CA MET A 1059 -58.66 -22.59 0.11
C MET A 1059 -60.06 -21.94 0.09
N GLN A 1060 -61.14 -22.72 0.07
CA GLN A 1060 -62.50 -22.15 0.09
C GLN A 1060 -62.79 -21.37 1.38
N VAL A 1061 -62.37 -21.89 2.54
CA VAL A 1061 -62.52 -21.21 3.83
C VAL A 1061 -61.74 -19.89 3.82
N ASN A 1062 -60.52 -19.91 3.30
CA ASN A 1062 -59.70 -18.71 3.14
C ASN A 1062 -60.35 -17.70 2.19
N HIS A 1063 -60.72 -18.10 0.96
CA HIS A 1063 -61.37 -17.21 -0.03
C HIS A 1063 -62.67 -16.62 0.50
N ARG A 1064 -63.49 -17.41 1.22
CA ARG A 1064 -64.71 -16.91 1.84
C ARG A 1064 -64.43 -15.77 2.82
N ARG A 1065 -63.38 -15.90 3.63
CA ARG A 1065 -63.00 -14.92 4.67
C ARG A 1065 -62.28 -13.71 4.08
N GLU A 1066 -61.27 -13.93 3.25
CA GLU A 1066 -60.33 -12.89 2.81
C GLU A 1066 -60.74 -12.21 1.50
N ILE A 1067 -61.55 -12.87 0.67
CA ILE A 1067 -61.96 -12.35 -0.65
C ILE A 1067 -63.46 -12.07 -0.69
N PHE A 1068 -64.30 -13.10 -0.52
CA PHE A 1068 -65.73 -13.00 -0.80
C PHE A 1068 -66.48 -12.16 0.22
N ALA A 1069 -66.25 -12.34 1.53
CA ALA A 1069 -66.93 -11.55 2.55
C ALA A 1069 -66.63 -10.04 2.45
N PRO A 1070 -65.35 -9.60 2.35
CA PRO A 1070 -65.02 -8.19 2.13
C PRO A 1070 -65.61 -7.64 0.82
N THR A 1071 -65.58 -8.43 -0.26
CA THR A 1071 -66.15 -8.00 -1.54
C THR A 1071 -67.67 -7.81 -1.46
N ILE A 1072 -68.39 -8.70 -0.76
CA ILE A 1072 -69.83 -8.58 -0.54
C ILE A 1072 -70.15 -7.35 0.32
N GLU A 1073 -69.37 -7.12 1.39
CA GLU A 1073 -69.54 -5.96 2.27
C GLU A 1073 -69.30 -4.64 1.51
N ALA A 1074 -68.19 -4.53 0.79
CA ALA A 1074 -67.88 -3.37 -0.07
C ALA A 1074 -68.96 -3.15 -1.15
N ALA A 1075 -69.64 -4.22 -1.56
CA ALA A 1075 -70.75 -4.18 -2.49
C ALA A 1075 -72.11 -3.89 -1.83
N GLY A 1076 -72.15 -3.52 -0.55
CA GLY A 1076 -73.37 -3.19 0.19
C GLY A 1076 -74.24 -4.40 0.51
N GLY A 1077 -73.64 -5.58 0.67
CA GLY A 1077 -74.35 -6.84 0.96
C GLY A 1077 -75.11 -7.43 -0.24
N ARG A 1078 -74.94 -6.87 -1.44
CA ARG A 1078 -75.65 -7.36 -2.64
C ARG A 1078 -75.17 -8.75 -3.04
N VAL A 1079 -76.07 -9.52 -3.66
CA VAL A 1079 -75.71 -10.79 -4.29
C VAL A 1079 -74.85 -10.54 -5.51
N LEU A 1080 -73.62 -11.06 -5.49
CA LEU A 1080 -72.70 -11.01 -6.62
C LEU A 1080 -72.89 -12.22 -7.52
N ARG A 1081 -72.69 -12.02 -8.83
CA ARG A 1081 -72.70 -13.10 -9.84
C ARG A 1081 -71.26 -13.31 -10.28
N ILE A 1082 -70.83 -14.57 -10.33
CA ILE A 1082 -69.48 -14.95 -10.73
C ILE A 1082 -69.56 -15.51 -12.15
N ALA A 1083 -68.69 -15.05 -13.04
CA ALA A 1083 -68.51 -15.61 -14.36
C ALA A 1083 -67.36 -16.62 -14.32
N HIS A 1084 -67.63 -17.87 -14.65
CA HIS A 1084 -66.59 -18.89 -14.76
C HIS A 1084 -65.93 -18.81 -16.15
N THR A 1085 -64.83 -18.07 -16.24
CA THR A 1085 -64.12 -17.81 -17.51
C THR A 1085 -62.93 -18.75 -17.74
N VAL A 1086 -62.35 -19.27 -16.67
CA VAL A 1086 -61.15 -20.13 -16.69
C VAL A 1086 -61.50 -21.55 -17.14
N SER A 1087 -60.56 -22.26 -17.77
CA SER A 1087 -60.72 -23.68 -18.06
C SER A 1087 -60.67 -24.52 -16.78
N PHE A 1088 -61.46 -25.58 -16.69
CA PHE A 1088 -61.43 -26.53 -15.58
C PHE A 1088 -60.09 -27.28 -15.48
N ALA A 1089 -59.26 -27.25 -16.52
CA ALA A 1089 -57.90 -27.80 -16.49
C ALA A 1089 -56.88 -26.90 -15.77
N PHE A 1090 -57.28 -25.72 -15.31
CA PHE A 1090 -56.50 -24.89 -14.40
C PHE A 1090 -57.14 -24.89 -13.01
N ASP A 1091 -56.31 -24.92 -11.98
CA ASP A 1091 -56.70 -24.89 -10.57
C ASP A 1091 -57.43 -23.59 -10.18
N MET A 1092 -57.12 -22.48 -10.86
CA MET A 1092 -57.85 -21.20 -10.76
C MET A 1092 -59.35 -21.30 -11.14
N SER A 1093 -59.83 -22.45 -11.63
CA SER A 1093 -61.28 -22.68 -11.81
C SER A 1093 -62.07 -22.74 -10.49
N TRP A 1094 -61.40 -22.86 -9.34
CA TRP A 1094 -62.01 -22.91 -8.00
C TRP A 1094 -62.15 -21.58 -7.27
#